data_AF-A0A372ZTE2-F1
#
_entry.id   AF-A0A372ZTE2-F1
#
_cell.length_a   1.000
_cell.length_b   1.000
_cell.length_c   1.000
_cell.angle_alpha   90.00
_cell.angle_beta   90.00
_cell.angle_gamma   90.00
#
_symmetry.space_group_name_H-M   'P 1'
#
loop_
_entity.id
_entity.type
_entity.pdbx_description
1 polymer ?
#
loop_
_entity_poly.entity_id
_entity_poly.type
_entity_poly.pdbx_seq_one_letter_code
_entity_poly.pdbx_strand_id
1 'polypeptide(L)'
;MARLLTLVLSLFLTVGLFAPLSQAAPAGPTPGGTTPGGTPAGTPAGTAPAHLAPPPAIGESRADTTPAKPDGRKRLSPEDLVPQAPTAPLTGLPTAGQPQAKAFGLDAAAARPCNVGDFTSRTGSALVQQIKSVDLQCVNSLFKIGRGDAANAFRESQMVTVANAVRDAANGYQGNDSGSIAELMLYLQAGYFTQFYNPDVVGPYGSGLKDASRAALDAFFANPRSRDVTADNASPLARAATLIDSIKDSARYLPVVKRLLSDYDSATWNPNGMVYAVTPALTALFAGHWEADFLPAVKADPSVLDALFTFISRNQGLHGGTYGRTVYEATNELTRFMQYPDLLPRLRPYARALAQQSAPTGPTMYQRGSVTLAVNWWDKGNCSYYGTCDDPAKFKAANLTVKHSCSPSIVILAQALDAAQLNTACTSLNGQDAFFHAVAKDNGPVKDDNNKTIEVVAFHSSLDYQVLAAVIYDINTNNGGMYLEGDPAAVGNQPRFLCYEAEWARPSFEIWNLNHEYTHYLDGRFNVYGDYDAGQVQPIDWWVEGFAEYVSYSYRKVVNDGAIAVASQHAYRLSELFDTVYATSSQDRVYRWGYLAVRYMLEQHRSDLDAVLAKYRAGDWNGARAILKTTIGTRYDADFDSWLTKCAAGACATDTPGQPQLPECAGNDVRLLSADCVRGNVAATTGNYAHFYLLVPAGTKQIKVTSKGGTGNGDLYYNPTSWAYTNAYVTRSAGPDNAETLTVTNPPVGGYVFFSLYAQQGFSGVSVTSEM
;
A
#
# COMPACT_ATOMS: atom_id res chain seq x y z
N MET A 1 29.77 42.01 -9.77
CA MET A 1 30.22 42.82 -10.92
C MET A 1 29.07 42.72 -11.93
N ALA A 2 28.24 43.71 -12.24
CA ALA A 2 28.42 45.15 -12.38
C ALA A 2 27.49 45.96 -11.47
N ARG A 3 27.92 47.19 -11.17
CA ARG A 3 27.28 48.20 -10.32
C ARG A 3 26.35 49.08 -11.17
N LEU A 4 25.25 49.54 -10.60
CA LEU A 4 25.01 50.99 -10.47
C LEU A 4 24.02 51.28 -9.33
N LEU A 5 24.49 52.05 -8.35
CA LEU A 5 23.75 52.66 -7.25
C LEU A 5 23.09 53.96 -7.71
N THR A 6 21.95 54.32 -7.11
CA THR A 6 21.73 55.64 -6.45
C THR A 6 20.41 55.59 -5.64
N LEU A 7 20.41 55.59 -4.30
CA LEU A 7 20.60 56.68 -3.31
C LEU A 7 19.23 57.32 -2.91
N VAL A 8 18.63 56.88 -1.78
CA VAL A 8 18.55 57.56 -0.45
C VAL A 8 17.29 58.40 -0.23
N LEU A 9 16.50 58.04 0.79
CA LEU A 9 16.22 58.96 1.91
C LEU A 9 15.88 58.17 3.19
N SER A 10 16.51 58.60 4.27
CA SER A 10 16.46 58.08 5.64
C SER A 10 15.83 59.13 6.55
N LEU A 11 15.36 58.74 7.76
CA LEU A 11 15.39 59.47 9.05
C LEU A 11 14.40 58.81 10.05
N PHE A 12 14.67 58.46 11.33
CA PHE A 12 15.84 58.30 12.22
C PHE A 12 15.32 57.74 13.59
N LEU A 13 16.00 56.79 14.27
CA LEU A 13 16.80 56.90 15.54
C LEU A 13 15.99 57.24 16.84
N THR A 14 16.20 56.73 18.08
CA THR A 14 17.27 55.99 18.79
C THR A 14 16.86 55.69 20.26
N VAL A 15 17.64 54.82 20.96
CA VAL A 15 18.05 54.74 22.41
C VAL A 15 17.89 53.29 22.91
N GLY A 16 18.84 52.61 23.56
CA GLY A 16 20.16 52.91 24.11
C GLY A 16 20.75 51.66 24.81
N LEU A 17 22.05 51.67 25.10
CA LEU A 17 22.91 50.55 25.49
C LEU A 17 22.94 50.18 27.01
N PHE A 18 23.55 49.00 27.28
CA PHE A 18 24.40 48.57 28.43
C PHE A 18 23.79 47.76 29.61
N ALA A 19 24.10 46.44 29.60
CA ALA A 19 24.57 45.43 30.62
C ALA A 19 24.33 45.64 32.15
N PRO A 20 24.43 44.62 33.08
CA PRO A 20 25.13 43.32 33.00
C PRO A 20 24.48 42.09 33.73
N LEU A 21 25.28 41.00 33.78
CA LEU A 21 25.19 39.68 34.45
C LEU A 21 24.54 39.58 35.85
N SER A 22 23.95 38.41 36.17
CA SER A 22 24.13 37.76 37.48
C SER A 22 23.91 36.24 37.46
N GLN A 23 24.84 35.53 38.10
CA GLN A 23 24.85 34.09 38.44
C GLN A 23 24.26 33.82 39.85
N ALA A 24 24.08 32.53 40.14
CA ALA A 24 24.08 31.80 41.44
C ALA A 24 22.72 31.17 41.81
N ALA A 25 22.48 29.83 41.79
CA ALA A 25 23.10 28.64 42.41
C ALA A 25 22.42 28.24 43.78
N PRO A 26 22.73 27.09 44.43
CA PRO A 26 21.81 25.95 44.65
C PRO A 26 21.50 25.66 46.15
N ALA A 27 20.57 24.73 46.46
CA ALA A 27 20.47 24.10 47.79
C ALA A 27 19.66 22.77 47.79
N GLY A 28 20.24 21.69 48.34
CA GLY A 28 19.53 20.57 49.00
C GLY A 28 19.53 20.77 50.54
N PRO A 29 19.25 19.78 51.43
CA PRO A 29 18.83 18.38 51.29
C PRO A 29 17.52 18.00 52.06
N THR A 30 17.20 16.69 52.06
CA THR A 30 16.09 15.85 52.63
C THR A 30 15.67 16.08 54.11
N PRO A 31 14.47 15.62 54.58
CA PRO A 31 14.25 14.21 55.00
C PRO A 31 12.82 13.58 54.88
N GLY A 32 12.79 12.28 54.57
CA GLY A 32 12.00 11.16 55.15
C GLY A 32 10.48 11.20 55.35
N GLY A 33 9.76 10.21 54.79
CA GLY A 33 8.47 9.74 55.35
C GLY A 33 7.50 9.00 54.40
N THR A 34 7.65 7.67 54.29
CA THR A 34 6.60 6.61 54.11
C THR A 34 5.67 6.55 52.87
N THR A 35 5.81 5.44 52.13
CA THR A 35 4.97 4.76 51.10
C THR A 35 3.54 4.36 51.57
N PRO A 36 2.58 3.80 50.74
CA PRO A 36 2.74 3.15 49.40
C PRO A 36 1.63 3.38 48.33
N GLY A 37 1.94 3.01 47.08
CA GLY A 37 1.01 2.31 46.17
C GLY A 37 0.20 3.14 45.17
N GLY A 38 0.63 3.16 43.91
CA GLY A 38 -0.20 3.64 42.78
C GLY A 38 0.62 3.97 41.54
N THR A 39 0.86 2.98 40.68
CA THR A 39 1.49 3.13 39.36
C THR A 39 0.57 3.96 38.45
N PRO A 40 1.02 5.10 37.86
CA PRO A 40 0.31 5.69 36.72
C PRO A 40 0.76 4.97 35.45
N ALA A 41 -0.23 4.61 34.63
CA ALA A 41 -0.14 3.89 33.38
C ALA A 41 0.92 4.47 32.43
N GLY A 42 1.67 3.55 31.82
CA GLY A 42 2.62 3.86 30.77
C GLY A 42 1.95 4.51 29.56
N THR A 43 2.62 5.53 29.04
CA THR A 43 2.46 6.07 27.69
C THR A 43 2.44 4.89 26.69
N PRO A 44 1.44 4.79 25.80
CA PRO A 44 1.48 3.78 24.75
C PRO A 44 2.71 4.06 23.88
N ALA A 45 3.57 3.05 23.74
CA ALA A 45 4.60 3.04 22.73
C ALA A 45 3.92 3.28 21.37
N GLY A 46 4.30 4.36 20.70
CA GLY A 46 3.83 4.67 19.35
C GLY A 46 4.10 3.47 18.46
N THR A 47 3.02 2.86 17.98
CA THR A 47 3.07 1.84 16.94
C THR A 47 3.75 2.44 15.72
N ALA A 48 4.80 1.77 15.24
CA ALA A 48 5.47 2.10 14.00
C ALA A 48 4.44 2.16 12.85
N PRO A 49 4.48 3.18 11.97
CA PRO A 49 3.60 3.23 10.81
C PRO A 49 3.84 2.02 9.91
N ALA A 50 2.75 1.45 9.41
CA ALA A 50 2.70 0.27 8.56
C ALA A 50 3.75 0.33 7.42
N HIS A 51 4.50 -0.76 7.28
CA HIS A 51 5.51 -0.94 6.25
C HIS A 51 4.92 -0.93 4.83
N LEU A 52 5.82 -0.65 3.86
CA LEU A 52 5.69 -0.55 2.40
C LEU A 52 5.09 -1.79 1.69
N ALA A 53 3.90 -2.24 2.08
CA ALA A 53 3.14 -3.17 1.26
C ALA A 53 2.65 -2.44 -0.02
N PRO A 54 2.66 -3.09 -1.21
CA PRO A 54 2.21 -2.47 -2.44
C PRO A 54 0.76 -1.99 -2.29
N PRO A 55 0.42 -0.80 -2.81
CA PRO A 55 -0.96 -0.37 -2.85
C PRO A 55 -1.82 -1.33 -3.69
N PRO A 56 -3.13 -1.38 -3.45
CA PRO A 56 -4.07 -2.02 -4.36
C PRO A 56 -3.95 -1.43 -5.78
N ALA A 57 -4.36 -2.16 -6.80
CA ALA A 57 -4.43 -1.65 -8.17
C ALA A 57 -5.72 -2.12 -8.83
N ILE A 58 -6.28 -1.33 -9.74
CA ILE A 58 -7.48 -1.71 -10.49
C ILE A 58 -7.13 -2.11 -11.92
N GLY A 59 -7.75 -3.18 -12.40
CA GLY A 59 -7.40 -3.81 -13.67
C GLY A 59 -8.06 -3.12 -14.88
N GLU A 60 -7.29 -2.97 -15.96
CA GLU A 60 -7.82 -2.64 -17.28
C GLU A 60 -8.77 -3.75 -17.78
N SER A 61 -9.91 -3.36 -18.36
CA SER A 61 -10.77 -4.27 -19.11
C SER A 61 -9.99 -4.83 -20.31
N ARG A 62 -9.70 -6.12 -20.31
CA ARG A 62 -9.44 -6.85 -21.56
C ARG A 62 -10.51 -7.88 -21.80
N ALA A 63 -11.61 -7.38 -22.36
CA ALA A 63 -12.61 -8.22 -22.99
C ALA A 63 -11.96 -9.10 -24.08
N ASP A 64 -12.14 -10.41 -23.92
CA ASP A 64 -11.73 -11.45 -24.84
C ASP A 64 -12.64 -11.42 -26.09
N THR A 65 -12.46 -10.46 -27.00
CA THR A 65 -13.09 -10.48 -28.34
C THR A 65 -12.22 -9.84 -29.41
N THR A 66 -11.39 -10.65 -30.09
CA THR A 66 -11.04 -10.64 -31.54
C THR A 66 -9.57 -11.04 -31.83
N PRO A 67 -9.30 -11.77 -32.93
CA PRO A 67 -7.96 -12.19 -33.29
C PRO A 67 -7.21 -11.11 -34.07
N ALA A 68 -5.96 -10.87 -33.63
CA ALA A 68 -4.85 -10.22 -34.34
C ALA A 68 -4.99 -8.75 -34.80
N LYS A 69 -4.29 -7.87 -34.08
CA LYS A 69 -3.29 -6.99 -34.70
C LYS A 69 -1.96 -7.10 -33.94
N PRO A 70 -0.84 -7.38 -34.63
CA PRO A 70 0.48 -7.11 -34.09
C PRO A 70 0.71 -5.59 -34.16
N ASP A 71 1.56 -5.09 -33.28
CA ASP A 71 2.02 -3.70 -33.22
C ASP A 71 1.08 -2.72 -32.48
N GLY A 72 1.46 -2.36 -31.26
CA GLY A 72 0.69 -1.46 -30.38
C GLY A 72 0.72 -1.80 -28.89
N ARG A 73 1.39 -2.88 -28.47
CA ARG A 73 1.67 -3.09 -27.04
C ARG A 73 2.67 -2.02 -26.61
N LYS A 74 2.16 -0.97 -25.96
CA LYS A 74 2.96 0.05 -25.27
C LYS A 74 4.06 -0.70 -24.51
N ARG A 75 5.32 -0.37 -24.81
CA ARG A 75 6.46 -0.78 -24.01
C ARG A 75 6.12 -0.35 -22.59
N LEU A 76 5.85 -1.31 -21.70
CA LEU A 76 5.55 -1.04 -20.31
C LEU A 76 6.64 -0.09 -19.78
N SER A 77 6.22 1.00 -19.14
CA SER A 77 7.15 2.00 -18.65
C SER A 77 7.99 1.39 -17.52
N PRO A 78 9.16 1.97 -17.17
CA PRO A 78 9.95 1.51 -16.04
C PRO A 78 9.19 1.43 -14.70
N GLU A 79 8.02 2.06 -14.58
CA GLU A 79 7.16 2.06 -13.39
C GLU A 79 6.20 0.84 -13.37
N ASP A 80 5.83 0.30 -14.53
CA ASP A 80 4.79 -0.75 -14.67
C ASP A 80 5.33 -2.18 -14.50
N LEU A 81 6.66 -2.36 -14.50
CA LEU A 81 7.34 -3.66 -14.57
C LEU A 81 8.36 -3.91 -13.47
N VAL A 82 8.34 -3.14 -12.38
CA VAL A 82 9.20 -3.42 -11.23
C VAL A 82 8.47 -4.41 -10.31
N PRO A 83 8.63 -5.75 -10.38
CA PRO A 83 8.53 -6.49 -9.13
C PRO A 83 9.57 -5.84 -8.23
N GLN A 84 9.14 -5.22 -7.11
CA GLN A 84 9.99 -4.41 -6.24
C GLN A 84 11.45 -4.83 -6.36
N ALA A 85 12.26 -4.03 -7.07
CA ALA A 85 13.70 -4.18 -7.01
C ALA A 85 14.02 -4.15 -5.51
N PRO A 86 14.77 -5.12 -4.97
CA PRO A 86 15.06 -5.13 -3.54
C PRO A 86 16.01 -3.97 -3.25
N THR A 87 15.46 -2.79 -3.02
CA THR A 87 16.20 -1.59 -2.58
C THR A 87 15.45 -0.80 -1.50
N ALA A 88 14.26 -1.26 -1.07
CA ALA A 88 13.79 -0.97 0.28
C ALA A 88 14.82 -1.49 1.31
N PRO A 89 14.89 -0.95 2.54
CA PRO A 89 15.76 -1.48 3.59
C PRO A 89 15.66 -3.00 3.62
N LEU A 90 16.80 -3.69 3.67
CA LEU A 90 16.96 -5.16 3.56
C LEU A 90 16.12 -5.97 4.58
N THR A 91 15.35 -5.29 5.42
CA THR A 91 14.40 -5.80 6.42
C THR A 91 12.95 -5.86 5.91
N GLY A 92 12.67 -5.58 4.62
CA GLY A 92 11.32 -5.30 4.11
C GLY A 92 10.54 -6.42 3.41
N LEU A 93 10.98 -7.68 3.39
CA LEU A 93 10.19 -8.79 2.83
C LEU A 93 9.55 -9.64 3.96
N PRO A 94 8.27 -10.04 3.82
CA PRO A 94 7.47 -10.54 4.93
C PRO A 94 7.87 -11.96 5.41
N THR A 95 8.00 -12.10 6.73
CA THR A 95 7.91 -13.31 7.58
C THR A 95 8.78 -14.54 7.32
N ALA A 96 9.73 -14.50 6.37
CA ALA A 96 10.88 -15.41 6.32
C ALA A 96 12.24 -14.70 6.52
N GLY A 97 12.22 -13.44 7.02
CA GLY A 97 13.38 -12.54 7.06
C GLY A 97 14.45 -12.79 8.15
N GLN A 98 14.29 -13.79 9.02
CA GLN A 98 15.28 -14.09 10.07
C GLN A 98 16.65 -14.50 9.53
N PRO A 99 16.79 -15.39 8.52
CA PRO A 99 18.10 -15.82 8.05
C PRO A 99 18.78 -14.77 7.16
N GLN A 100 18.00 -13.95 6.44
CA GLN A 100 18.53 -12.91 5.56
C GLN A 100 19.03 -11.70 6.36
N ALA A 101 18.21 -11.16 7.26
CA ALA A 101 18.64 -10.06 8.14
C ALA A 101 19.90 -10.43 8.92
N LYS A 102 19.99 -11.69 9.39
CA LYS A 102 21.19 -12.24 10.03
C LYS A 102 22.41 -12.29 9.13
N ALA A 103 22.26 -12.80 7.90
CA ALA A 103 23.36 -12.84 6.93
C ALA A 103 23.86 -11.44 6.55
N PHE A 104 23.02 -10.41 6.69
CA PHE A 104 23.35 -9.01 6.45
C PHE A 104 23.75 -8.23 7.71
N GLY A 105 23.81 -8.87 8.89
CA GLY A 105 24.16 -8.23 10.16
C GLY A 105 23.13 -7.19 10.64
N LEU A 106 21.85 -7.39 10.34
CA LEU A 106 20.74 -6.48 10.64
C LEU A 106 19.84 -6.98 11.78
N ASP A 107 20.16 -8.10 12.43
CA ASP A 107 19.29 -8.84 13.36
C ASP A 107 19.64 -8.69 14.86
N ALA A 108 20.72 -7.98 15.24
CA ALA A 108 21.20 -7.94 16.63
C ALA A 108 21.20 -6.54 17.31
N ALA A 109 20.43 -6.45 18.41
CA ALA A 109 20.47 -5.52 19.58
C ALA A 109 20.26 -4.00 19.39
N ALA A 110 19.73 -3.37 20.45
CA ALA A 110 19.21 -1.99 20.52
C ALA A 110 19.96 -0.98 19.65
N ALA A 111 19.25 -0.40 18.67
CA ALA A 111 19.74 0.63 17.78
C ALA A 111 20.54 1.68 18.55
N ARG A 112 21.85 1.75 18.32
CA ARG A 112 22.59 2.95 18.68
C ARG A 112 21.92 4.11 17.95
N PRO A 113 21.66 5.25 18.63
CA PRO A 113 21.01 6.39 17.97
C PRO A 113 21.86 6.81 16.77
N CYS A 114 21.31 6.59 15.57
CA CYS A 114 21.94 6.98 14.32
C CYS A 114 21.56 8.43 14.03
N ASN A 115 22.50 9.35 14.23
CA ASN A 115 22.26 10.76 13.96
C ASN A 115 22.53 11.07 12.49
N VAL A 116 21.49 11.35 11.71
CA VAL A 116 21.59 11.75 10.29
C VAL A 116 22.55 12.94 10.11
N GLY A 117 22.56 13.87 11.07
CA GLY A 117 23.46 15.01 11.10
C GLY A 117 24.93 14.64 11.01
N ASP A 118 25.30 13.42 11.44
CA ASP A 118 26.68 12.97 11.38
C ASP A 118 27.18 12.69 9.96
N PHE A 119 26.28 12.27 9.07
CA PHE A 119 26.57 11.97 7.67
C PHE A 119 26.42 13.21 6.78
N THR A 120 25.61 14.18 7.18
CA THR A 120 25.39 15.42 6.41
C THR A 120 26.43 16.49 6.70
N SER A 121 27.02 16.51 7.91
CA SER A 121 27.98 17.53 8.34
C SER A 121 29.45 17.19 8.03
N ARG A 122 29.78 15.91 7.85
CA ARG A 122 31.16 15.45 7.58
C ARG A 122 31.42 15.26 6.10
N THR A 123 32.68 15.43 5.70
CA THR A 123 33.13 15.27 4.31
C THR A 123 34.48 14.57 4.26
N GLY A 124 34.87 14.03 3.10
CA GLY A 124 36.22 13.50 2.91
C GLY A 124 36.52 12.32 3.86
N SER A 125 37.73 12.29 4.41
CA SER A 125 38.15 11.23 5.35
C SER A 125 37.32 11.19 6.64
N ALA A 126 36.78 12.32 7.10
CA ALA A 126 35.93 12.38 8.29
C ALA A 126 34.59 11.67 8.06
N LEU A 127 34.02 11.77 6.85
CA LEU A 127 32.82 11.02 6.49
C LEU A 127 33.11 9.51 6.44
N VAL A 128 34.24 9.12 5.81
CA VAL A 128 34.65 7.71 5.75
C VAL A 128 34.82 7.13 7.16
N GLN A 129 35.50 7.84 8.06
CA GLN A 129 35.65 7.42 9.45
C GLN A 129 34.31 7.30 10.18
N GLN A 130 33.38 8.22 9.93
CA GLN A 130 32.04 8.15 10.50
C GLN A 130 31.30 6.90 10.06
N ILE A 131 31.29 6.60 8.75
CA ILE A 131 30.63 5.40 8.20
C ILE A 131 31.22 4.13 8.82
N LYS A 132 32.55 4.07 8.99
CA LYS A 132 33.22 2.92 9.63
C LYS A 132 33.00 2.80 11.15
N SER A 133 32.51 3.86 11.80
CA SER A 133 32.33 3.89 13.25
C SER A 133 30.95 3.41 13.72
N VAL A 134 30.00 3.29 12.78
CA VAL A 134 28.61 2.90 13.04
C VAL A 134 28.34 1.48 12.57
N ASP A 135 27.23 0.91 13.01
CA ASP A 135 26.77 -0.40 12.54
C ASP A 135 25.96 -0.29 11.23
N LEU A 136 25.75 -1.45 10.60
CA LEU A 136 24.96 -1.57 9.38
C LEU A 136 23.51 -1.12 9.56
N GLN A 137 22.92 -1.21 10.76
CA GLN A 137 21.55 -0.72 11.01
C GLN A 137 21.48 0.81 10.92
N CYS A 138 22.47 1.52 11.46
CA CYS A 138 22.59 2.96 11.34
C CYS A 138 22.72 3.38 9.88
N VAL A 139 23.63 2.78 9.11
CA VAL A 139 23.76 3.11 7.68
C VAL A 139 22.47 2.75 6.91
N ASN A 140 21.83 1.62 7.23
CA ASN A 140 20.57 1.20 6.60
C ASN A 140 19.42 2.18 6.88
N SER A 141 19.45 2.92 7.99
CA SER A 141 18.44 3.96 8.27
C SER A 141 18.47 5.12 7.26
N LEU A 142 19.62 5.34 6.58
CA LEU A 142 19.79 6.42 5.60
C LEU A 142 18.98 6.21 4.31
N PHE A 143 18.45 5.02 4.04
CA PHE A 143 17.48 4.80 2.95
C PHE A 143 16.16 5.57 3.17
N LYS A 144 15.89 6.00 4.42
CA LYS A 144 14.73 6.80 4.80
C LYS A 144 15.10 8.26 5.09
N ILE A 145 16.24 8.72 4.59
CA ILE A 145 16.71 10.09 4.82
C ILE A 145 15.69 11.11 4.31
N GLY A 146 15.47 12.18 5.07
CA GLY A 146 14.60 13.29 4.64
C GLY A 146 15.21 14.02 3.44
N ARG A 147 14.36 14.55 2.56
CA ARG A 147 14.79 15.29 1.34
C ARG A 147 15.76 16.44 1.67
N GLY A 148 15.60 17.14 2.79
CA GLY A 148 16.50 18.22 3.21
C GLY A 148 17.93 17.76 3.53
N ASP A 149 18.08 16.55 4.07
CA ASP A 149 19.38 15.98 4.47
C ASP A 149 20.07 15.21 3.33
N ALA A 150 19.27 14.62 2.42
CA ALA A 150 19.73 13.80 1.30
C ALA A 150 20.80 14.49 0.44
N ALA A 151 20.62 15.77 0.11
CA ALA A 151 21.57 16.52 -0.73
C ALA A 151 22.96 16.61 -0.08
N ASN A 152 23.03 16.73 1.25
CA ASN A 152 24.29 16.86 1.97
C ASN A 152 25.00 15.52 2.14
N ALA A 153 24.26 14.45 2.46
CA ALA A 153 24.81 13.12 2.61
C ALA A 153 25.28 12.53 1.27
N PHE A 154 24.51 12.70 0.19
CA PHE A 154 24.69 11.89 -1.02
C PHE A 154 25.14 12.65 -2.26
N ARG A 155 25.51 13.93 -2.18
CA ARG A 155 26.12 14.62 -3.34
C ARG A 155 27.32 13.85 -3.92
N GLU A 156 27.51 13.94 -5.24
CA GLU A 156 28.48 13.13 -5.98
C GLU A 156 29.88 13.12 -5.36
N SER A 157 30.37 14.26 -4.88
CA SER A 157 31.70 14.35 -4.25
C SER A 157 31.87 13.44 -3.01
N GLN A 158 30.81 13.25 -2.22
CA GLN A 158 30.85 12.32 -1.08
C GLN A 158 30.82 10.88 -1.56
N MET A 159 29.96 10.59 -2.52
CA MET A 159 29.85 9.27 -3.12
C MET A 159 31.18 8.82 -3.74
N VAL A 160 31.88 9.71 -4.45
CA VAL A 160 33.22 9.45 -5.01
C VAL A 160 34.23 9.18 -3.90
N THR A 161 34.19 9.97 -2.81
CA THR A 161 35.05 9.76 -1.65
C THR A 161 34.85 8.37 -1.04
N VAL A 162 33.60 7.98 -0.83
CA VAL A 162 33.26 6.67 -0.24
C VAL A 162 33.60 5.53 -1.20
N ALA A 163 33.36 5.68 -2.51
CA ALA A 163 33.75 4.69 -3.52
C ALA A 163 35.28 4.44 -3.53
N ASN A 164 36.09 5.50 -3.44
CA ASN A 164 37.53 5.35 -3.28
C ASN A 164 37.91 4.63 -1.97
N ALA A 165 37.21 4.91 -0.87
CA ALA A 165 37.43 4.19 0.39
C ALA A 165 37.04 2.70 0.30
N VAL A 166 36.01 2.34 -0.47
CA VAL A 166 35.67 0.93 -0.76
C VAL A 166 36.80 0.27 -1.54
N ARG A 167 37.33 0.91 -2.59
CA ARG A 167 38.48 0.40 -3.34
C ARG A 167 39.69 0.14 -2.44
N ASP A 168 40.02 1.09 -1.57
CA ASP A 168 41.17 0.97 -0.69
C ASP A 168 40.97 -0.15 0.36
N ALA A 169 39.75 -0.29 0.89
CA ALA A 169 39.39 -1.41 1.77
C ALA A 169 39.43 -2.77 1.04
N ALA A 170 38.99 -2.80 -0.22
CA ALA A 170 38.97 -4.01 -1.05
C ALA A 170 40.38 -4.57 -1.33
N ASN A 171 41.37 -3.71 -1.53
CA ASN A 171 42.76 -4.11 -1.72
C ASN A 171 43.34 -4.89 -0.52
N GLY A 172 42.90 -4.56 0.70
CA GLY A 172 43.28 -5.22 1.94
C GLY A 172 42.25 -6.19 2.48
N TYR A 173 41.23 -6.57 1.70
CA TYR A 173 40.08 -7.34 2.16
C TYR A 173 40.49 -8.73 2.66
N GLN A 174 40.03 -9.11 3.85
CA GLN A 174 40.45 -10.32 4.57
C GLN A 174 39.45 -11.49 4.46
N GLY A 175 38.34 -11.32 3.73
CA GLY A 175 37.25 -12.29 3.67
C GLY A 175 36.22 -12.13 4.79
N ASN A 176 36.24 -10.97 5.45
CA ASN A 176 35.31 -10.57 6.52
C ASN A 176 35.18 -9.05 6.58
N ASP A 177 34.25 -8.56 7.39
CA ASP A 177 33.94 -7.14 7.49
C ASP A 177 34.79 -6.35 8.51
N SER A 178 35.95 -6.86 8.91
CA SER A 178 36.83 -6.18 9.90
C SER A 178 37.33 -4.79 9.45
N GLY A 179 37.26 -4.49 8.15
CA GLY A 179 37.61 -3.18 7.58
C GLY A 179 36.44 -2.23 7.36
N SER A 180 35.23 -2.64 7.79
CA SER A 180 33.95 -1.95 7.58
C SER A 180 33.64 -1.68 6.10
N ILE A 181 33.91 -2.68 5.25
CA ILE A 181 33.68 -2.55 3.81
C ILE A 181 32.18 -2.65 3.49
N ALA A 182 31.43 -3.41 4.28
CA ALA A 182 29.99 -3.54 4.11
C ALA A 182 29.26 -2.23 4.43
N GLU A 183 29.65 -1.49 5.47
CA GLU A 183 29.07 -0.17 5.79
C GLU A 183 29.34 0.83 4.67
N LEU A 184 30.57 0.85 4.13
CA LEU A 184 30.92 1.73 3.02
C LEU A 184 30.11 1.40 1.75
N MET A 185 29.97 0.12 1.40
CA MET A 185 29.16 -0.29 0.26
C MET A 185 27.67 0.00 0.48
N LEU A 186 27.16 -0.20 1.70
CA LEU A 186 25.77 0.12 2.05
C LEU A 186 25.50 1.62 1.96
N TYR A 187 26.44 2.46 2.35
CA TYR A 187 26.32 3.91 2.18
C TYR A 187 26.18 4.29 0.70
N LEU A 188 26.98 3.67 -0.18
CA LEU A 188 26.86 3.89 -1.63
C LEU A 188 25.49 3.43 -2.14
N GLN A 189 24.99 2.28 -1.69
CA GLN A 189 23.65 1.81 -2.06
C GLN A 189 22.57 2.80 -1.64
N ALA A 190 22.63 3.33 -0.41
CA ALA A 190 21.69 4.35 0.07
C ALA A 190 21.73 5.62 -0.78
N GLY A 191 22.91 6.05 -1.22
CA GLY A 191 23.07 7.22 -2.08
C GLY A 191 22.57 7.02 -3.51
N TYR A 192 22.81 5.85 -4.12
CA TYR A 192 22.22 5.51 -5.42
C TYR A 192 20.70 5.37 -5.35
N PHE A 193 20.18 4.71 -4.31
CA PHE A 193 18.75 4.61 -4.06
C PHE A 193 18.10 5.99 -3.92
N THR A 194 18.66 6.84 -3.07
CA THR A 194 18.11 8.18 -2.84
C THR A 194 18.15 9.04 -4.10
N GLN A 195 19.22 8.93 -4.91
CA GLN A 195 19.35 9.64 -6.18
C GLN A 195 18.35 9.15 -7.23
N PHE A 196 18.04 7.85 -7.26
CA PHE A 196 17.04 7.30 -8.17
C PHE A 196 15.64 7.88 -7.90
N TYR A 197 15.23 7.96 -6.63
CA TYR A 197 13.91 8.47 -6.25
C TYR A 197 13.82 9.99 -6.11
N ASN A 198 14.94 10.66 -5.84
CA ASN A 198 15.01 12.11 -5.62
C ASN A 198 16.15 12.76 -6.43
N PRO A 199 16.20 12.59 -7.77
CA PRO A 199 17.28 13.11 -8.59
C PRO A 199 17.33 14.65 -8.58
N ASP A 200 16.20 15.30 -8.34
CA ASP A 200 16.07 16.75 -8.19
C ASP A 200 16.72 17.29 -6.91
N VAL A 201 16.83 16.45 -5.88
CA VAL A 201 17.41 16.80 -4.57
C VAL A 201 18.91 16.54 -4.55
N VAL A 202 19.33 15.35 -4.96
CA VAL A 202 20.73 14.91 -4.86
C VAL A 202 21.57 15.41 -6.03
N GLY A 203 20.92 15.65 -7.18
CA GLY A 203 21.58 15.96 -8.45
C GLY A 203 21.97 14.69 -9.22
N PRO A 204 22.40 14.84 -10.49
CA PRO A 204 22.85 13.72 -11.30
C PRO A 204 24.21 13.21 -10.80
N TYR A 205 24.47 11.91 -10.95
CA TYR A 205 25.80 11.33 -10.82
C TYR A 205 26.46 11.19 -12.19
N GLY A 206 27.69 11.70 -12.30
CA GLY A 206 28.48 11.68 -13.51
C GLY A 206 29.40 10.46 -13.65
N SER A 207 30.23 10.51 -14.69
CA SER A 207 31.22 9.46 -14.98
C SER A 207 32.28 9.32 -13.88
N GLY A 208 32.58 10.40 -13.14
CA GLY A 208 33.54 10.38 -12.04
C GLY A 208 33.14 9.40 -10.93
N LEU A 209 31.88 9.42 -10.50
CA LEU A 209 31.36 8.42 -9.57
C LEU A 209 31.32 7.02 -10.19
N LYS A 210 30.86 6.89 -11.44
CA LYS A 210 30.82 5.59 -12.12
C LYS A 210 32.20 4.92 -12.18
N ASP A 211 33.24 5.67 -12.53
CA ASP A 211 34.62 5.18 -12.61
C ASP A 211 35.19 4.83 -11.22
N ALA A 212 34.90 5.63 -10.20
CA ALA A 212 35.30 5.32 -8.82
C ALA A 212 34.62 4.07 -8.27
N SER A 213 33.31 3.90 -8.52
CA SER A 213 32.57 2.69 -8.14
C SER A 213 33.03 1.46 -8.91
N ARG A 214 33.37 1.59 -10.20
CA ARG A 214 34.00 0.50 -10.98
C ARG A 214 35.32 0.07 -10.39
N ALA A 215 36.21 1.01 -10.09
CA ALA A 215 37.50 0.70 -9.47
C ALA A 215 37.32 -0.03 -8.12
N ALA A 216 36.29 0.33 -7.35
CA ALA A 216 35.96 -0.35 -6.09
C ALA A 216 35.49 -1.79 -6.29
N LEU A 217 34.57 -2.04 -7.23
CA LEU A 217 34.07 -3.37 -7.55
C LEU A 217 35.15 -4.25 -8.19
N ASP A 218 35.95 -3.70 -9.10
CA ASP A 218 37.08 -4.39 -9.72
C ASP A 218 38.09 -4.85 -8.65
N ALA A 219 38.46 -3.97 -7.71
CA ALA A 219 39.35 -4.32 -6.60
C ALA A 219 38.74 -5.42 -5.69
N PHE A 220 37.44 -5.31 -5.37
CA PHE A 220 36.78 -6.30 -4.52
C PHE A 220 36.71 -7.67 -5.18
N PHE A 221 36.26 -7.75 -6.43
CA PHE A 221 36.10 -9.03 -7.13
C PHE A 221 37.42 -9.65 -7.60
N ALA A 222 38.49 -8.85 -7.74
CA ALA A 222 39.85 -9.35 -7.98
C ALA A 222 40.50 -9.92 -6.73
N ASN A 223 40.08 -9.51 -5.52
CA ASN A 223 40.62 -10.05 -4.28
C ASN A 223 40.19 -11.52 -4.08
N PRO A 224 41.12 -12.48 -3.93
CA PRO A 224 40.78 -13.90 -3.75
C PRO A 224 39.86 -14.18 -2.56
N ARG A 225 39.94 -13.37 -1.50
CA ARG A 225 39.12 -13.50 -0.29
C ARG A 225 37.65 -13.15 -0.54
N SER A 226 37.32 -12.49 -1.65
CA SER A 226 35.91 -12.32 -2.07
C SER A 226 35.22 -13.66 -2.36
N ARG A 227 35.98 -14.76 -2.49
CA ARG A 227 35.49 -16.11 -2.79
C ARG A 227 35.40 -17.01 -1.57
N ASP A 228 35.79 -16.52 -0.39
CA ASP A 228 35.69 -17.31 0.84
C ASP A 228 34.22 -17.62 1.14
N VAL A 229 33.87 -18.89 1.31
CA VAL A 229 32.50 -19.34 1.64
C VAL A 229 32.34 -19.36 3.15
N THR A 230 32.14 -18.17 3.74
CA THR A 230 32.02 -17.95 5.19
C THR A 230 30.88 -17.00 5.49
N ALA A 231 30.29 -17.11 6.69
CA ALA A 231 29.27 -16.17 7.15
C ALA A 231 29.76 -14.72 7.15
N ASP A 232 31.04 -14.49 7.48
CA ASP A 232 31.63 -13.15 7.55
C ASP A 232 31.79 -12.48 6.16
N ASN A 233 31.84 -13.25 5.07
CA ASN A 233 31.91 -12.73 3.71
C ASN A 233 30.53 -12.50 3.07
N ALA A 234 29.45 -13.04 3.65
CA ALA A 234 28.12 -12.99 3.04
C ALA A 234 27.62 -11.55 2.80
N SER A 235 27.70 -10.69 3.82
CA SER A 235 27.28 -9.28 3.72
C SER A 235 28.14 -8.48 2.72
N PRO A 236 29.49 -8.47 2.81
CA PRO A 236 30.34 -7.81 1.81
C PRO A 236 30.09 -8.28 0.38
N LEU A 237 30.01 -9.59 0.13
CA LEU A 237 29.81 -10.12 -1.22
C LEU A 237 28.45 -9.73 -1.80
N ALA A 238 27.39 -9.85 -1.03
CA ALA A 238 26.04 -9.49 -1.48
C ALA A 238 25.92 -7.98 -1.74
N ARG A 239 26.60 -7.15 -0.96
CA ARG A 239 26.62 -5.70 -1.18
C ARG A 239 27.41 -5.30 -2.43
N ALA A 240 28.55 -5.94 -2.67
CA ALA A 240 29.30 -5.76 -3.91
C ALA A 240 28.46 -6.18 -5.13
N ALA A 241 27.74 -7.30 -5.03
CA ALA A 241 26.85 -7.76 -6.10
C ALA A 241 25.68 -6.79 -6.35
N THR A 242 25.09 -6.22 -5.30
CA THR A 242 24.02 -5.19 -5.41
C THR A 242 24.50 -3.91 -6.09
N LEU A 243 25.75 -3.52 -5.82
CA LEU A 243 26.32 -2.32 -6.43
C LEU A 243 26.47 -2.41 -7.95
N ILE A 244 26.53 -3.62 -8.54
CA ILE A 244 26.56 -3.80 -10.00
C ILE A 244 25.34 -3.15 -10.66
N ASP A 245 24.14 -3.45 -10.11
CA ASP A 245 22.88 -2.83 -10.55
C ASP A 245 22.84 -1.34 -10.19
N SER A 246 23.23 -0.99 -8.95
CA SER A 246 23.20 0.41 -8.49
C SER A 246 23.94 1.38 -9.41
N ILE A 247 25.05 0.94 -10.02
CA ILE A 247 25.85 1.76 -10.93
C ILE A 247 25.47 1.63 -12.42
N LYS A 248 24.49 0.77 -12.74
CA LYS A 248 24.02 0.47 -14.10
C LYS A 248 25.18 0.07 -15.02
N ASP A 249 25.85 -1.03 -14.68
CA ASP A 249 27.02 -1.55 -15.41
C ASP A 249 27.00 -3.09 -15.54
N SER A 250 25.79 -3.65 -15.67
CA SER A 250 25.53 -5.08 -15.71
C SER A 250 26.30 -5.79 -16.82
N ALA A 251 26.47 -5.13 -17.98
CA ALA A 251 27.22 -5.67 -19.11
C ALA A 251 28.69 -5.99 -18.74
N ARG A 252 29.36 -5.10 -18.01
CA ARG A 252 30.77 -5.26 -17.58
C ARG A 252 30.92 -6.44 -16.61
N TYR A 253 29.97 -6.62 -15.70
CA TYR A 253 30.06 -7.60 -14.61
C TYR A 253 29.37 -8.94 -14.91
N LEU A 254 28.96 -9.21 -16.15
CA LEU A 254 28.53 -10.55 -16.59
C LEU A 254 29.49 -11.68 -16.16
N PRO A 255 30.83 -11.55 -16.21
CA PRO A 255 31.73 -12.57 -15.68
C PRO A 255 31.57 -12.84 -14.17
N VAL A 256 31.26 -11.81 -13.38
CA VAL A 256 31.00 -11.94 -11.94
C VAL A 256 29.67 -12.66 -11.71
N VAL A 257 28.62 -12.31 -12.46
CA VAL A 257 27.32 -13.01 -12.38
C VAL A 257 27.49 -14.49 -12.70
N LYS A 258 28.17 -14.83 -13.80
CA LYS A 258 28.46 -16.22 -14.17
C LYS A 258 29.24 -16.96 -13.09
N ARG A 259 30.25 -16.30 -12.49
CA ARG A 259 31.01 -16.86 -11.37
C ARG A 259 30.10 -17.17 -10.18
N LEU A 260 29.27 -16.23 -9.73
CA LEU A 260 28.38 -16.44 -8.58
C LEU A 260 27.40 -17.60 -8.81
N LEU A 261 26.83 -17.71 -10.02
CA LEU A 261 25.97 -18.84 -10.39
C LEU A 261 26.74 -20.18 -10.45
N SER A 262 28.00 -20.16 -10.89
CA SER A 262 28.82 -21.37 -11.00
C SER A 262 29.33 -21.86 -9.65
N ASP A 263 29.82 -20.94 -8.80
CA ASP A 263 30.43 -21.22 -7.50
C ASP A 263 29.39 -21.60 -6.44
N TYR A 264 28.10 -21.29 -6.65
CA TYR A 264 27.02 -21.61 -5.71
C TYR A 264 26.86 -23.12 -5.51
N ASP A 265 27.14 -23.56 -4.29
CA ASP A 265 26.83 -24.89 -3.76
C ASP A 265 25.93 -24.74 -2.53
N SER A 266 24.69 -25.19 -2.66
CA SER A 266 23.67 -25.09 -1.61
C SER A 266 24.11 -25.67 -0.26
N ALA A 267 24.93 -26.72 -0.24
CA ALA A 267 25.36 -27.38 1.00
C ALA A 267 26.33 -26.51 1.82
N THR A 268 27.12 -25.67 1.15
CA THR A 268 28.13 -24.82 1.81
C THR A 268 27.71 -23.35 1.86
N TRP A 269 27.03 -22.84 0.84
CA TRP A 269 26.61 -21.43 0.76
C TRP A 269 25.42 -21.12 1.66
N ASN A 270 24.41 -21.99 1.70
CA ASN A 270 23.18 -21.70 2.45
C ASN A 270 23.42 -21.58 3.97
N PRO A 271 24.15 -22.50 4.63
CA PRO A 271 24.45 -22.37 6.06
C PRO A 271 25.25 -21.11 6.41
N ASN A 272 26.01 -20.57 5.45
CA ASN A 272 26.81 -19.36 5.60
C ASN A 272 26.09 -18.09 5.12
N GLY A 273 24.83 -18.15 4.68
CA GLY A 273 24.11 -16.99 4.15
C GLY A 273 24.66 -16.45 2.82
N MET A 274 25.61 -17.12 2.18
CA MET A 274 26.24 -16.65 0.93
C MET A 274 25.26 -16.64 -0.26
N VAL A 275 24.17 -17.42 -0.19
CA VAL A 275 23.09 -17.43 -1.20
C VAL A 275 22.51 -16.04 -1.47
N TYR A 276 22.54 -15.15 -0.48
CA TYR A 276 22.02 -13.79 -0.63
C TYR A 276 22.90 -12.90 -1.53
N ALA A 277 24.05 -13.37 -1.99
CA ALA A 277 24.81 -12.74 -3.07
C ALA A 277 24.33 -13.16 -4.48
N VAL A 278 23.58 -14.25 -4.60
CA VAL A 278 23.06 -14.75 -5.88
C VAL A 278 21.87 -13.90 -6.34
N THR A 279 20.93 -13.57 -5.46
CA THR A 279 19.76 -12.73 -5.83
C THR A 279 20.16 -11.35 -6.38
N PRO A 280 21.12 -10.60 -5.80
CA PRO A 280 21.61 -9.37 -6.42
C PRO A 280 22.28 -9.59 -7.79
N ALA A 281 22.96 -10.72 -8.00
CA ALA A 281 23.51 -11.06 -9.31
C ALA A 281 22.41 -11.31 -10.36
N LEU A 282 21.30 -11.92 -9.96
CA LEU A 282 20.10 -12.07 -10.80
C LEU A 282 19.43 -10.71 -11.05
N THR A 283 19.41 -9.83 -10.04
CA THR A 283 18.90 -8.46 -10.17
C THR A 283 19.71 -7.64 -11.19
N ALA A 284 21.03 -7.83 -11.24
CA ALA A 284 21.86 -7.22 -12.28
C ALA A 284 21.49 -7.72 -13.70
N LEU A 285 21.10 -8.99 -13.85
CA LEU A 285 20.60 -9.48 -15.15
C LEU A 285 19.26 -8.85 -15.53
N PHE A 286 18.36 -8.74 -14.55
CA PHE A 286 17.09 -8.03 -14.70
C PHE A 286 17.35 -6.61 -15.17
N ALA A 287 18.05 -5.80 -14.37
CA ALA A 287 18.33 -4.40 -14.66
C ALA A 287 19.08 -4.17 -15.97
N GLY A 288 19.97 -5.10 -16.34
CA GLY A 288 20.70 -5.07 -17.59
C GLY A 288 19.80 -4.94 -18.83
N HIS A 289 18.56 -5.43 -18.81
CA HIS A 289 17.64 -5.28 -19.96
C HIS A 289 17.31 -3.82 -20.31
N TRP A 290 17.56 -2.87 -19.41
CA TRP A 290 17.41 -1.44 -19.62
C TRP A 290 18.73 -0.72 -19.95
N GLU A 291 19.86 -1.43 -19.93
CA GLU A 291 21.18 -0.92 -20.30
C GLU A 291 21.46 -1.18 -21.79
N ALA A 292 21.89 -0.15 -22.52
CA ALA A 292 22.04 -0.21 -23.97
C ALA A 292 23.11 -1.20 -24.45
N ASP A 293 24.14 -1.46 -23.64
CA ASP A 293 25.28 -2.33 -23.94
C ASP A 293 25.09 -3.78 -23.45
N PHE A 294 24.08 -4.05 -22.62
CA PHE A 294 23.86 -5.37 -22.03
C PHE A 294 23.47 -6.43 -23.06
N LEU A 295 22.44 -6.20 -23.89
CA LEU A 295 22.04 -7.17 -24.91
C LEU A 295 23.18 -7.46 -25.91
N PRO A 296 23.92 -6.45 -26.43
CA PRO A 296 25.13 -6.70 -27.21
C PRO A 296 26.15 -7.58 -26.48
N ALA A 297 26.42 -7.34 -25.19
CA ALA A 297 27.36 -8.14 -24.41
C ALA A 297 26.89 -9.60 -24.24
N VAL A 298 25.59 -9.83 -23.97
CA VAL A 298 25.01 -11.18 -23.88
C VAL A 298 25.04 -11.91 -25.24
N LYS A 299 24.82 -11.21 -26.36
CA LYS A 299 24.94 -11.81 -27.70
C LYS A 299 26.38 -12.19 -28.04
N ALA A 300 27.35 -11.37 -27.61
CA ALA A 300 28.77 -11.65 -27.80
C ALA A 300 29.23 -12.86 -26.98
N ASP A 301 28.68 -13.04 -25.77
CA ASP A 301 28.95 -14.17 -24.90
C ASP A 301 27.65 -14.74 -24.29
N PRO A 302 26.96 -15.67 -25.00
CA PRO A 302 25.70 -16.24 -24.54
C PRO A 302 25.89 -17.27 -23.40
N SER A 303 27.11 -17.51 -22.91
CA SER A 303 27.36 -18.49 -21.84
C SER A 303 26.69 -18.14 -20.51
N VAL A 304 26.25 -16.88 -20.33
CA VAL A 304 25.42 -16.51 -19.18
C VAL A 304 24.08 -17.26 -19.17
N LEU A 305 23.52 -17.57 -20.35
CA LEU A 305 22.29 -18.37 -20.47
C LEU A 305 22.52 -19.82 -20.04
N ASP A 306 23.69 -20.37 -20.37
CA ASP A 306 24.08 -21.72 -19.94
C ASP A 306 24.34 -21.78 -18.44
N ALA A 307 24.96 -20.74 -17.87
CA ALA A 307 25.21 -20.63 -16.44
C ALA A 307 23.91 -20.60 -15.64
N LEU A 308 22.92 -19.81 -16.10
CA LEU A 308 21.57 -19.80 -15.53
C LEU A 308 20.89 -21.16 -15.61
N PHE A 309 20.85 -21.76 -16.81
CA PHE A 309 20.22 -23.08 -16.98
C PHE A 309 20.86 -24.15 -16.09
N THR A 310 22.20 -24.18 -16.03
CA THR A 310 22.96 -25.13 -15.19
C THR A 310 22.70 -24.89 -13.70
N PHE A 311 22.67 -23.63 -13.26
CA PHE A 311 22.32 -23.27 -11.90
C PHE A 311 20.92 -23.78 -11.54
N ILE A 312 19.92 -23.56 -12.40
CA ILE A 312 18.55 -24.00 -12.14
C ILE A 312 18.49 -25.53 -12.08
N SER A 313 19.08 -26.23 -13.05
CA SER A 313 19.06 -27.69 -13.09
C SER A 313 19.78 -28.35 -11.91
N ARG A 314 20.91 -27.77 -11.44
CA ARG A 314 21.66 -28.29 -10.28
C ARG A 314 20.88 -28.14 -8.97
N ASN A 315 20.02 -27.14 -8.86
CA ASN A 315 19.38 -26.74 -7.61
C ASN A 315 17.88 -27.05 -7.54
N GLN A 316 17.38 -27.97 -8.37
CA GLN A 316 15.95 -28.38 -8.36
C GLN A 316 15.46 -28.82 -6.98
N GLY A 317 16.33 -29.41 -6.15
CA GLY A 317 15.98 -29.86 -4.80
C GLY A 317 15.69 -28.73 -3.78
N LEU A 318 15.96 -27.47 -4.10
CA LEU A 318 15.68 -26.33 -3.22
C LEU A 318 14.23 -25.82 -3.31
N HIS A 319 13.53 -26.19 -4.38
CA HIS A 319 12.13 -25.84 -4.58
C HIS A 319 11.26 -26.24 -3.39
N GLY A 320 10.30 -25.39 -3.01
CA GLY A 320 9.44 -25.58 -1.84
C GLY A 320 10.11 -25.38 -0.47
N GLY A 321 11.43 -25.15 -0.41
CA GLY A 321 12.16 -24.83 0.82
C GLY A 321 12.54 -23.35 0.92
N THR A 322 13.25 -22.99 1.99
CA THR A 322 13.69 -21.61 2.30
C THR A 322 14.42 -20.93 1.15
N TYR A 323 15.19 -21.68 0.36
CA TYR A 323 16.02 -21.15 -0.73
C TYR A 323 15.44 -21.38 -2.13
N GLY A 324 14.21 -21.92 -2.22
CA GLY A 324 13.55 -22.18 -3.50
C GLY A 324 13.30 -20.91 -4.32
N ARG A 325 13.11 -19.77 -3.65
CA ARG A 325 12.93 -18.45 -4.29
C ARG A 325 14.08 -18.09 -5.23
N THR A 326 15.33 -18.36 -4.85
CA THR A 326 16.50 -18.05 -5.69
C THR A 326 16.53 -18.87 -6.98
N VAL A 327 16.06 -20.12 -6.94
CA VAL A 327 15.94 -20.98 -8.14
C VAL A 327 14.81 -20.49 -9.05
N TYR A 328 13.70 -20.06 -8.45
CA TYR A 328 12.60 -19.40 -9.16
C TYR A 328 13.06 -18.09 -9.84
N GLU A 329 13.80 -17.23 -9.13
CA GLU A 329 14.34 -15.98 -9.69
C GLU A 329 15.30 -16.26 -10.85
N ALA A 330 16.18 -17.26 -10.72
CA ALA A 330 17.05 -17.67 -11.82
C ALA A 330 16.25 -18.16 -13.03
N THR A 331 15.13 -18.85 -12.81
CA THR A 331 14.20 -19.28 -13.88
C THR A 331 13.56 -18.07 -14.57
N ASN A 332 13.10 -17.08 -13.79
CA ASN A 332 12.56 -15.84 -14.35
C ASN A 332 13.61 -15.14 -15.22
N GLU A 333 14.84 -14.99 -14.74
CA GLU A 333 15.87 -14.27 -15.49
C GLU A 333 16.34 -15.04 -16.73
N LEU A 334 16.43 -16.38 -16.68
CA LEU A 334 16.70 -17.17 -17.89
C LEU A 334 15.60 -16.99 -18.93
N THR A 335 14.35 -17.12 -18.51
CA THR A 335 13.21 -17.07 -19.44
C THR A 335 12.90 -15.66 -19.92
N ARG A 336 13.29 -14.60 -19.18
CA ARG A 336 13.20 -13.19 -19.59
C ARG A 336 13.97 -12.88 -20.86
N PHE A 337 15.07 -13.57 -21.15
CA PHE A 337 15.79 -13.43 -22.41
C PHE A 337 14.97 -13.90 -23.63
N MET A 338 13.86 -14.64 -23.44
CA MET A 338 12.96 -15.02 -24.54
C MET A 338 12.29 -13.82 -25.20
N GLN A 339 12.29 -12.65 -24.55
CA GLN A 339 11.87 -11.39 -25.16
C GLN A 339 12.67 -11.01 -26.42
N TYR A 340 13.87 -11.58 -26.61
CA TYR A 340 14.74 -11.31 -27.74
C TYR A 340 14.66 -12.44 -28.78
N PRO A 341 14.06 -12.17 -29.97
CA PRO A 341 13.88 -13.20 -31.00
C PRO A 341 15.16 -13.94 -31.40
N ASP A 342 16.30 -13.25 -31.46
CA ASP A 342 17.60 -13.82 -31.84
C ASP A 342 18.12 -14.86 -30.83
N LEU A 343 17.67 -14.81 -29.56
CA LEU A 343 18.07 -15.75 -28.52
C LEU A 343 17.11 -16.93 -28.40
N LEU A 344 15.90 -16.84 -28.97
CA LEU A 344 14.89 -17.91 -28.90
C LEU A 344 15.43 -19.28 -29.32
N PRO A 345 16.17 -19.45 -30.43
CA PRO A 345 16.68 -20.77 -30.83
C PRO A 345 17.49 -21.49 -29.75
N ARG A 346 18.23 -20.73 -28.92
CA ARG A 346 18.98 -21.28 -27.78
C ARG A 346 18.10 -21.49 -26.55
N LEU A 347 17.13 -20.61 -26.31
CA LEU A 347 16.29 -20.64 -25.11
C LEU A 347 15.14 -21.64 -25.18
N ARG A 348 14.59 -21.96 -26.37
CA ARG A 348 13.46 -22.91 -26.47
C ARG A 348 13.78 -24.27 -25.84
N PRO A 349 14.94 -24.92 -26.12
CA PRO A 349 15.27 -26.18 -25.48
C PRO A 349 15.39 -26.07 -23.95
N TYR A 350 15.95 -24.98 -23.43
CA TYR A 350 16.07 -24.76 -21.97
C TYR A 350 14.71 -24.57 -21.31
N ALA A 351 13.87 -23.67 -21.83
CA ALA A 351 12.54 -23.46 -21.30
C ALA A 351 11.68 -24.73 -21.38
N ARG A 352 11.78 -25.52 -22.47
CA ARG A 352 11.11 -26.82 -22.57
C ARG A 352 11.60 -27.82 -21.52
N ALA A 353 12.90 -27.93 -21.31
CA ALA A 353 13.46 -28.82 -20.29
C ALA A 353 12.97 -28.42 -18.88
N LEU A 354 12.97 -27.12 -18.56
CA LEU A 354 12.47 -26.62 -17.27
C LEU A 354 10.96 -26.83 -17.10
N ALA A 355 10.18 -26.70 -18.18
CA ALA A 355 8.75 -27.02 -18.20
C ALA A 355 8.51 -28.52 -17.92
N GLN A 356 9.32 -29.41 -18.50
CA GLN A 356 9.22 -30.86 -18.29
C GLN A 356 9.65 -31.32 -16.89
N GLN A 357 10.51 -30.55 -16.23
CA GLN A 357 11.01 -30.81 -14.88
C GLN A 357 10.12 -30.19 -13.78
N SER A 358 9.04 -29.49 -14.15
CA SER A 358 8.17 -28.78 -13.22
C SER A 358 6.70 -29.09 -13.45
N ALA A 359 5.87 -28.88 -12.43
CA ALA A 359 4.44 -29.17 -12.44
C ALA A 359 3.64 -27.93 -12.02
N PRO A 360 2.35 -27.81 -12.37
CA PRO A 360 1.49 -26.70 -11.92
C PRO A 360 1.10 -26.79 -10.43
N THR A 361 1.72 -27.70 -9.68
CA THR A 361 1.48 -27.96 -8.25
C THR A 361 2.79 -28.30 -7.54
N GLY A 362 2.75 -28.24 -6.21
CA GLY A 362 3.84 -28.69 -5.36
C GLY A 362 5.09 -27.80 -5.48
N PRO A 363 6.25 -28.29 -5.04
CA PRO A 363 7.43 -27.44 -4.85
C PRO A 363 7.91 -26.67 -6.09
N THR A 364 7.72 -27.25 -7.30
CA THR A 364 8.23 -26.69 -8.56
C THR A 364 7.24 -25.77 -9.28
N MET A 365 6.08 -25.49 -8.68
CA MET A 365 5.01 -24.68 -9.30
C MET A 365 5.46 -23.29 -9.73
N TYR A 366 6.36 -22.64 -8.99
CA TYR A 366 6.86 -21.33 -9.38
C TYR A 366 7.77 -21.38 -10.61
N GLN A 367 8.60 -22.44 -10.74
CA GLN A 367 9.38 -22.66 -11.96
C GLN A 367 8.46 -22.92 -13.15
N ARG A 368 7.42 -23.76 -12.97
CA ARG A 368 6.45 -24.01 -14.03
C ARG A 368 5.77 -22.70 -14.45
N GLY A 369 5.29 -21.93 -13.48
CA GLY A 369 4.60 -20.67 -13.73
C GLY A 369 5.48 -19.64 -14.45
N SER A 370 6.75 -19.52 -14.05
CA SER A 370 7.74 -18.68 -14.73
C SER A 370 7.87 -19.02 -16.22
N VAL A 371 8.03 -20.32 -16.54
CA VAL A 371 8.12 -20.77 -17.93
C VAL A 371 6.82 -20.53 -18.68
N THR A 372 5.66 -20.82 -18.07
CA THR A 372 4.33 -20.58 -18.67
C THR A 372 4.15 -19.11 -19.03
N LEU A 373 4.47 -18.19 -18.12
CA LEU A 373 4.39 -16.75 -18.35
C LEU A 373 5.31 -16.33 -19.49
N ALA A 374 6.58 -16.72 -19.47
CA ALA A 374 7.52 -16.36 -20.53
C ALA A 374 7.09 -16.86 -21.91
N VAL A 375 6.58 -18.10 -21.99
CA VAL A 375 6.02 -18.65 -23.24
C VAL A 375 4.80 -17.85 -23.68
N ASN A 376 3.86 -17.54 -22.78
CA ASN A 376 2.66 -16.77 -23.12
C ASN A 376 2.98 -15.35 -23.63
N TRP A 377 4.01 -14.71 -23.07
CA TRP A 377 4.41 -13.35 -23.45
C TRP A 377 5.21 -13.30 -24.74
N TRP A 378 6.16 -14.22 -24.94
CA TRP A 378 7.18 -14.10 -25.99
C TRP A 378 7.19 -15.22 -27.02
N ASP A 379 6.48 -16.33 -26.81
CA ASP A 379 6.46 -17.45 -27.75
C ASP A 379 5.12 -18.22 -27.77
N LYS A 380 3.99 -17.51 -27.57
CA LYS A 380 2.64 -18.09 -27.37
C LYS A 380 2.24 -19.08 -28.46
N GLY A 381 2.59 -18.79 -29.72
CA GLY A 381 2.29 -19.65 -30.86
C GLY A 381 2.95 -21.03 -30.79
N ASN A 382 3.95 -21.22 -29.93
CA ASN A 382 4.66 -22.47 -29.71
C ASN A 382 4.34 -23.12 -28.35
N CYS A 383 3.27 -22.72 -27.65
CA CYS A 383 2.94 -23.27 -26.32
C CYS A 383 2.88 -24.82 -26.29
N SER A 384 2.51 -25.46 -27.41
CA SER A 384 2.43 -26.92 -27.52
C SER A 384 3.81 -27.59 -27.45
N TYR A 385 4.85 -26.94 -27.94
CA TYR A 385 6.24 -27.39 -27.84
C TYR A 385 6.71 -27.51 -26.38
N TYR A 386 6.25 -26.58 -25.54
CA TYR A 386 6.55 -26.53 -24.10
C TYR A 386 5.56 -27.35 -23.26
N GLY A 387 4.40 -27.69 -23.83
CA GLY A 387 3.29 -28.33 -23.13
C GLY A 387 2.56 -27.40 -22.16
N THR A 388 2.58 -26.07 -22.41
CA THR A 388 2.09 -25.03 -21.49
C THR A 388 0.74 -24.43 -21.88
N CYS A 389 0.15 -24.81 -23.01
CA CYS A 389 -1.08 -24.19 -23.52
C CYS A 389 -2.24 -24.20 -22.51
N ASP A 390 -2.42 -25.31 -21.79
CA ASP A 390 -3.52 -25.50 -20.84
C ASP A 390 -3.12 -25.19 -19.38
N ASP A 391 -1.94 -24.62 -19.17
CA ASP A 391 -1.44 -24.36 -17.82
C ASP A 391 -2.36 -23.44 -17.00
N PRO A 392 -2.94 -22.34 -17.52
CA PRO A 392 -3.85 -21.51 -16.74
C PRO A 392 -4.98 -22.33 -16.08
N ALA A 393 -5.58 -23.26 -16.82
CA ALA A 393 -6.62 -24.15 -16.31
C ALA A 393 -6.07 -25.16 -15.29
N LYS A 394 -4.89 -25.73 -15.54
CA LYS A 394 -4.24 -26.68 -14.62
C LYS A 394 -3.84 -26.03 -13.30
N PHE A 395 -3.26 -24.83 -13.35
CA PHE A 395 -2.92 -24.05 -12.15
C PHE A 395 -4.16 -23.71 -11.34
N LYS A 396 -5.23 -23.24 -11.98
CA LYS A 396 -6.49 -22.92 -11.31
C LYS A 396 -7.06 -24.15 -10.60
N ALA A 397 -7.24 -25.25 -11.33
CA ALA A 397 -7.85 -26.47 -10.79
C ALA A 397 -7.05 -27.07 -9.64
N ALA A 398 -5.73 -26.95 -9.69
CA ALA A 398 -4.86 -27.64 -8.75
C ALA A 398 -4.47 -26.80 -7.52
N ASN A 399 -4.57 -25.47 -7.60
CA ASN A 399 -4.21 -24.58 -6.50
C ASN A 399 -5.42 -23.95 -5.83
N LEU A 400 -6.48 -23.56 -6.56
CA LEU A 400 -7.67 -22.93 -5.97
C LEU A 400 -8.73 -23.99 -5.61
N THR A 401 -8.40 -24.81 -4.62
CA THR A 401 -9.19 -26.01 -4.25
C THR A 401 -10.27 -25.75 -3.21
N VAL A 402 -10.19 -24.64 -2.47
CA VAL A 402 -11.20 -24.23 -1.49
C VAL A 402 -12.25 -23.37 -2.18
N LYS A 403 -13.51 -23.82 -2.18
CA LYS A 403 -14.66 -23.02 -2.66
C LYS A 403 -15.68 -22.89 -1.53
N HIS A 404 -15.99 -21.66 -1.14
CA HIS A 404 -16.89 -21.38 -0.02
C HIS A 404 -17.87 -20.25 -0.37
N SER A 405 -19.16 -20.43 -0.09
CA SER A 405 -20.18 -19.40 -0.31
C SER A 405 -20.38 -18.61 0.96
N CYS A 406 -20.05 -17.31 0.96
CA CYS A 406 -20.30 -16.42 2.09
C CYS A 406 -21.75 -15.92 2.14
N SER A 407 -22.35 -15.74 0.95
CA SER A 407 -23.73 -15.28 0.74
C SER A 407 -24.18 -15.65 -0.69
N PRO A 408 -25.42 -15.34 -1.10
CA PRO A 408 -25.84 -15.47 -2.51
C PRO A 408 -25.07 -14.58 -3.49
N SER A 409 -24.37 -13.54 -3.01
CA SER A 409 -23.62 -12.58 -3.84
C SER A 409 -22.10 -12.73 -3.73
N ILE A 410 -21.58 -13.57 -2.82
CA ILE A 410 -20.14 -13.65 -2.52
C ILE A 410 -19.69 -15.11 -2.42
N VAL A 411 -18.70 -15.46 -3.24
CA VAL A 411 -18.01 -16.75 -3.23
C VAL A 411 -16.52 -16.53 -3.04
N ILE A 412 -15.91 -17.24 -2.08
CA ILE A 412 -14.46 -17.30 -1.92
C ILE A 412 -13.91 -18.51 -2.69
N LEU A 413 -12.90 -18.29 -3.52
CA LEU A 413 -12.03 -19.32 -4.09
C LEU A 413 -10.63 -19.15 -3.48
N ALA A 414 -10.18 -20.08 -2.66
CA ALA A 414 -8.91 -19.94 -1.96
C ALA A 414 -7.93 -21.07 -2.27
N GLN A 415 -6.64 -20.74 -2.19
CA GLN A 415 -5.57 -21.72 -2.24
C GLN A 415 -5.46 -22.48 -0.92
N ALA A 416 -5.46 -21.74 0.17
CA ALA A 416 -5.48 -22.28 1.52
C ALA A 416 -6.16 -21.27 2.44
N LEU A 417 -7.32 -21.64 2.98
CA LEU A 417 -7.98 -20.98 4.11
C LEU A 417 -8.73 -22.06 4.90
N ASP A 418 -8.57 -22.07 6.22
CA ASP A 418 -9.35 -22.95 7.09
C ASP A 418 -10.77 -22.40 7.34
N ALA A 419 -11.61 -23.17 8.03
CA ALA A 419 -12.99 -22.79 8.31
C ALA A 419 -13.12 -21.49 9.14
N ALA A 420 -12.19 -21.22 10.06
CA ALA A 420 -12.23 -20.03 10.90
C ALA A 420 -11.80 -18.77 10.11
N GLN A 421 -10.77 -18.90 9.27
CA GLN A 421 -10.33 -17.86 8.35
C GLN A 421 -11.40 -17.53 7.32
N LEU A 422 -12.04 -18.55 6.71
CA LEU A 422 -13.18 -18.36 5.81
C LEU A 422 -14.33 -17.63 6.51
N ASN A 423 -14.70 -18.04 7.72
CA ASN A 423 -15.77 -17.38 8.47
C ASN A 423 -15.42 -15.92 8.81
N THR A 424 -14.16 -15.63 9.15
CA THR A 424 -13.68 -14.27 9.41
C THR A 424 -13.81 -13.39 8.17
N ALA A 425 -13.32 -13.88 7.02
CA ALA A 425 -13.43 -13.17 5.75
C ALA A 425 -14.89 -12.95 5.35
N CYS A 426 -15.75 -13.98 5.41
CA CYS A 426 -17.16 -13.87 5.09
C CYS A 426 -17.91 -12.89 6.00
N THR A 427 -17.63 -12.90 7.31
CA THR A 427 -18.24 -11.97 8.27
C THR A 427 -17.88 -10.53 7.92
N SER A 428 -16.61 -10.28 7.58
CA SER A 428 -16.14 -8.95 7.18
C SER A 428 -16.79 -8.48 5.86
N LEU A 429 -16.81 -9.33 4.84
CA LEU A 429 -17.39 -8.99 3.54
C LEU A 429 -18.91 -8.73 3.64
N ASN A 430 -19.65 -9.61 4.32
CA ASN A 430 -21.10 -9.43 4.52
C ASN A 430 -21.42 -8.17 5.34
N GLY A 431 -20.61 -7.85 6.36
CA GLY A 431 -20.80 -6.64 7.15
C GLY A 431 -20.47 -5.36 6.37
N GLN A 432 -19.43 -5.40 5.52
CA GLN A 432 -19.06 -4.28 4.67
C GLN A 432 -20.11 -4.01 3.60
N ASP A 433 -20.72 -5.05 3.02
CA ASP A 433 -21.80 -4.91 2.04
C ASP A 433 -22.92 -4.00 2.56
N ALA A 434 -23.44 -4.30 3.75
CA ALA A 434 -24.46 -3.47 4.41
C ALA A 434 -23.96 -2.05 4.72
N PHE A 435 -22.70 -1.92 5.17
CA PHE A 435 -22.10 -0.63 5.45
C PHE A 435 -21.97 0.24 4.19
N PHE A 436 -21.51 -0.34 3.09
CA PHE A 436 -21.36 0.33 1.80
C PHE A 436 -22.71 0.89 1.34
N HIS A 437 -23.76 0.07 1.33
CA HIS A 437 -25.09 0.50 0.88
C HIS A 437 -25.62 1.68 1.71
N ALA A 438 -25.36 1.69 3.03
CA ALA A 438 -25.71 2.80 3.90
C ALA A 438 -24.93 4.09 3.57
N VAL A 439 -23.67 3.98 3.18
CA VAL A 439 -22.84 5.12 2.77
C VAL A 439 -23.21 5.59 1.37
N ALA A 440 -23.34 4.68 0.40
CA ALA A 440 -23.59 4.97 -1.00
C ALA A 440 -25.02 5.50 -1.23
N LYS A 441 -26.02 5.06 -0.46
CA LYS A 441 -27.44 5.35 -0.70
C LYS A 441 -27.84 5.01 -2.15
N ASP A 442 -27.42 3.85 -2.64
CA ASP A 442 -27.80 3.35 -3.95
C ASP A 442 -29.22 2.79 -3.95
N ASN A 443 -29.77 2.58 -5.14
CA ASN A 443 -31.11 2.02 -5.35
C ASN A 443 -31.04 0.59 -5.94
N GLY A 444 -29.94 -0.13 -5.67
CA GLY A 444 -29.58 -1.36 -6.35
C GLY A 444 -28.64 -1.15 -7.53
N PRO A 445 -28.33 -2.23 -8.30
CA PRO A 445 -27.31 -2.19 -9.33
C PRO A 445 -27.58 -1.11 -10.37
N VAL A 446 -26.51 -0.50 -10.88
CA VAL A 446 -26.59 0.45 -12.00
C VAL A 446 -27.22 -0.23 -13.21
N LYS A 447 -27.76 0.59 -14.11
CA LYS A 447 -28.39 0.08 -15.32
C LYS A 447 -27.40 -0.80 -16.09
N ASP A 448 -27.92 -1.87 -16.70
CA ASP A 448 -27.19 -2.81 -17.55
C ASP A 448 -26.16 -3.70 -16.82
N ASP A 449 -25.92 -3.54 -15.51
CA ASP A 449 -25.11 -4.51 -14.76
C ASP A 449 -25.88 -5.84 -14.55
N ASN A 450 -25.36 -6.90 -15.15
CA ASN A 450 -25.89 -8.26 -15.10
C ASN A 450 -25.18 -9.17 -14.09
N ASN A 451 -24.17 -8.69 -13.37
CA ASN A 451 -23.46 -9.45 -12.36
C ASN A 451 -24.43 -9.96 -11.28
N LYS A 452 -24.10 -11.09 -10.67
CA LYS A 452 -24.91 -11.69 -9.58
C LYS A 452 -24.06 -12.02 -8.36
N THR A 453 -22.84 -12.47 -8.61
CA THR A 453 -21.88 -12.90 -7.61
C THR A 453 -20.51 -12.31 -7.90
N ILE A 454 -19.72 -12.04 -6.87
CA ILE A 454 -18.26 -11.87 -6.98
C ILE A 454 -17.53 -13.15 -6.56
N GLU A 455 -16.43 -13.46 -7.25
CA GLU A 455 -15.42 -14.42 -6.77
C GLU A 455 -14.28 -13.66 -6.08
N VAL A 456 -14.15 -13.82 -4.76
CA VAL A 456 -12.96 -13.38 -4.01
C VAL A 456 -11.92 -14.50 -4.05
N VAL A 457 -10.86 -14.29 -4.82
CA VAL A 457 -9.80 -15.28 -5.06
C VAL A 457 -8.62 -15.01 -4.13
N ALA A 458 -8.44 -15.84 -3.10
CA ALA A 458 -7.43 -15.66 -2.08
C ALA A 458 -6.27 -16.66 -2.22
N PHE A 459 -5.10 -16.16 -2.62
CA PHE A 459 -3.86 -16.93 -2.66
C PHE A 459 -3.21 -17.03 -1.26
N HIS A 460 -2.45 -18.09 -1.02
CA HIS A 460 -1.90 -18.38 0.31
C HIS A 460 -0.76 -17.45 0.74
N SER A 461 -0.07 -16.86 -0.23
CA SER A 461 1.07 -15.98 0.00
C SER A 461 1.15 -14.88 -1.06
N SER A 462 1.93 -13.85 -0.77
CA SER A 462 2.28 -12.81 -1.74
C SER A 462 3.01 -13.37 -2.96
N LEU A 463 3.87 -14.38 -2.78
CA LEU A 463 4.55 -15.08 -3.89
C LEU A 463 3.58 -15.94 -4.70
N ASP A 464 2.63 -16.62 -4.04
CA ASP A 464 1.58 -17.36 -4.73
C ASP A 464 0.74 -16.44 -5.61
N TYR A 465 0.33 -15.28 -5.08
CA TYR A 465 -0.35 -14.27 -5.89
C TYR A 465 0.49 -13.82 -7.08
N GLN A 466 1.75 -13.44 -6.85
CA GLN A 466 2.66 -12.96 -7.89
C GLN A 466 2.75 -13.91 -9.09
N VAL A 467 2.82 -15.22 -8.84
CA VAL A 467 2.97 -16.23 -9.89
C VAL A 467 1.64 -16.75 -10.38
N LEU A 468 0.79 -17.25 -9.50
CA LEU A 468 -0.40 -18.01 -9.87
C LEU A 468 -1.47 -17.08 -10.41
N ALA A 469 -1.65 -15.88 -9.84
CA ALA A 469 -2.63 -14.94 -10.36
C ALA A 469 -2.25 -14.48 -11.77
N ALA A 470 -0.97 -14.21 -12.03
CA ALA A 470 -0.46 -13.92 -13.36
C ALA A 470 -0.68 -15.08 -14.34
N VAL A 471 -0.44 -16.33 -13.93
CA VAL A 471 -0.63 -17.51 -14.80
C VAL A 471 -2.11 -17.80 -15.08
N ILE A 472 -2.96 -17.72 -14.06
CA ILE A 472 -4.38 -18.12 -14.14
C ILE A 472 -5.21 -17.04 -14.81
N TYR A 473 -4.94 -15.76 -14.49
CA TYR A 473 -5.80 -14.64 -14.86
C TYR A 473 -5.14 -13.62 -15.80
N ASP A 474 -3.86 -13.81 -16.17
CA ASP A 474 -3.12 -12.93 -17.08
C ASP A 474 -3.08 -11.45 -16.63
N ILE A 475 -2.74 -11.25 -15.35
CA ILE A 475 -2.72 -9.94 -14.71
C ILE A 475 -1.32 -9.46 -14.32
N ASN A 476 -1.16 -8.14 -14.20
CA ASN A 476 -0.04 -7.56 -13.46
C ASN A 476 -0.25 -7.82 -11.96
N THR A 477 0.77 -8.35 -11.29
CA THR A 477 0.72 -8.77 -9.88
C THR A 477 1.63 -7.94 -8.98
N ASN A 478 2.14 -6.81 -9.47
CA ASN A 478 2.90 -5.84 -8.68
C ASN A 478 1.98 -4.87 -7.93
N ASN A 479 1.04 -5.42 -7.17
CA ASN A 479 0.03 -4.68 -6.40
C ASN A 479 -0.42 -5.53 -5.20
N GLY A 480 -1.19 -4.92 -4.30
CA GLY A 480 -1.72 -5.57 -3.11
C GLY A 480 -2.96 -6.43 -3.33
N GLY A 481 -3.37 -6.62 -4.58
CA GLY A 481 -4.65 -7.18 -4.97
C GLY A 481 -5.23 -6.38 -6.13
N MET A 482 -6.17 -7.00 -6.84
CA MET A 482 -6.82 -6.34 -7.97
C MET A 482 -8.25 -6.82 -8.20
N TYR A 483 -9.15 -5.86 -8.35
CA TYR A 483 -10.48 -6.06 -8.87
C TYR A 483 -10.49 -6.17 -10.40
N LEU A 484 -11.12 -7.23 -10.90
CA LEU A 484 -11.40 -7.51 -12.30
C LEU A 484 -12.91 -7.48 -12.50
N GLU A 485 -13.41 -6.36 -13.02
CA GLU A 485 -14.84 -6.18 -13.29
C GLU A 485 -15.32 -7.06 -14.45
N GLY A 486 -14.55 -7.12 -15.54
CA GLY A 486 -14.99 -7.71 -16.79
C GLY A 486 -15.96 -6.79 -17.54
N ASP A 487 -16.89 -7.36 -18.30
CA ASP A 487 -17.97 -6.61 -18.96
C ASP A 487 -19.26 -6.79 -18.14
N PRO A 488 -19.66 -5.80 -17.30
CA PRO A 488 -20.85 -5.93 -16.47
C PRO A 488 -22.13 -6.06 -17.30
N ALA A 489 -22.16 -5.62 -18.57
CA ALA A 489 -23.30 -5.77 -19.46
C ALA A 489 -23.43 -7.18 -20.05
N ALA A 490 -22.35 -7.96 -20.08
CA ALA A 490 -22.38 -9.33 -20.59
C ALA A 490 -23.12 -10.28 -19.65
N VAL A 491 -24.08 -11.03 -20.20
CA VAL A 491 -24.75 -12.12 -19.47
C VAL A 491 -23.72 -13.20 -19.14
N GLY A 492 -23.56 -13.51 -17.85
CA GLY A 492 -22.60 -14.50 -17.38
C GLY A 492 -21.22 -13.93 -17.05
N ASN A 493 -21.06 -12.59 -17.06
CA ASN A 493 -19.87 -11.96 -16.50
C ASN A 493 -19.66 -12.39 -15.04
N GLN A 494 -18.39 -12.64 -14.69
CA GLN A 494 -18.01 -13.08 -13.35
C GLN A 494 -16.92 -12.14 -12.82
N PRO A 495 -17.29 -11.09 -12.07
CA PRO A 495 -16.33 -10.18 -11.47
C PRO A 495 -15.49 -10.92 -10.42
N ARG A 496 -14.23 -10.52 -10.29
CA ARG A 496 -13.28 -11.16 -9.37
C ARG A 496 -12.49 -10.13 -8.60
N PHE A 497 -12.25 -10.40 -7.34
CA PHE A 497 -11.19 -9.73 -6.58
C PHE A 497 -10.07 -10.74 -6.33
N LEU A 498 -8.88 -10.48 -6.86
CA LEU A 498 -7.70 -11.33 -6.73
C LEU A 498 -6.80 -10.79 -5.61
N CYS A 499 -6.48 -11.60 -4.60
CA CYS A 499 -5.82 -11.15 -3.37
C CYS A 499 -4.99 -12.25 -2.71
N TYR A 500 -4.30 -11.93 -1.60
CA TYR A 500 -3.53 -12.91 -0.85
C TYR A 500 -3.60 -12.70 0.66
N GLU A 501 -3.34 -13.78 1.41
CA GLU A 501 -3.14 -13.69 2.85
C GLU A 501 -1.93 -12.80 3.16
N ALA A 502 -2.11 -11.83 4.06
CA ALA A 502 -1.04 -10.97 4.55
C ALA A 502 -0.11 -11.78 5.47
N GLU A 503 0.90 -12.43 4.88
CA GLU A 503 1.80 -13.34 5.61
C GLU A 503 2.48 -12.66 6.81
N TRP A 504 2.72 -11.35 6.71
CA TRP A 504 3.29 -10.53 7.79
C TRP A 504 2.38 -10.33 9.00
N ALA A 505 1.08 -10.57 8.87
CA ALA A 505 0.13 -10.50 9.98
C ALA A 505 0.16 -11.76 10.86
N ARG A 506 0.79 -12.85 10.41
CA ARG A 506 0.80 -14.13 11.13
C ARG A 506 1.41 -13.97 12.54
N PRO A 507 0.85 -14.64 13.58
CA PRO A 507 -0.19 -15.67 13.49
C PRO A 507 -1.64 -15.13 13.40
N SER A 508 -1.85 -13.80 13.38
CA SER A 508 -3.17 -13.24 13.09
C SER A 508 -3.50 -13.42 11.60
N PHE A 509 -4.79 -13.51 11.29
CA PHE A 509 -5.27 -13.71 9.93
C PHE A 509 -5.77 -12.39 9.34
N GLU A 510 -5.25 -12.05 8.17
CA GLU A 510 -5.71 -10.93 7.36
C GLU A 510 -5.56 -11.31 5.88
N ILE A 511 -6.54 -10.95 5.06
CA ILE A 511 -6.39 -10.90 3.60
C ILE A 511 -6.02 -9.46 3.27
N TRP A 512 -4.87 -9.27 2.62
CA TRP A 512 -4.39 -7.94 2.30
C TRP A 512 -5.38 -7.20 1.39
N ASN A 513 -5.65 -5.93 1.72
CA ASN A 513 -6.57 -5.05 1.01
C ASN A 513 -8.03 -5.55 0.84
N LEU A 514 -8.46 -6.57 1.61
CA LEU A 514 -9.77 -7.21 1.44
C LEU A 514 -10.93 -6.21 1.33
N ASN A 515 -11.03 -5.31 2.30
CA ASN A 515 -12.15 -4.37 2.35
C ASN A 515 -11.99 -3.23 1.36
N HIS A 516 -10.76 -2.82 1.02
CA HIS A 516 -10.55 -1.81 -0.01
C HIS A 516 -11.08 -2.32 -1.36
N GLU A 517 -10.63 -3.50 -1.78
CA GLU A 517 -10.93 -4.07 -3.10
C GLU A 517 -12.37 -4.58 -3.22
N TYR A 518 -12.96 -5.06 -2.12
CA TYR A 518 -14.39 -5.36 -2.12
C TYR A 518 -15.23 -4.08 -2.37
N THR A 519 -14.73 -2.91 -1.98
CA THR A 519 -15.42 -1.64 -2.29
C THR A 519 -15.40 -1.36 -3.78
N HIS A 520 -14.33 -1.67 -4.51
CA HIS A 520 -14.29 -1.47 -5.98
C HIS A 520 -15.39 -2.25 -6.69
N TYR A 521 -15.64 -3.49 -6.27
CA TYR A 521 -16.78 -4.27 -6.78
C TYR A 521 -18.14 -3.60 -6.48
N LEU A 522 -18.33 -3.16 -5.24
CA LEU A 522 -19.57 -2.52 -4.86
C LEU A 522 -19.75 -1.17 -5.58
N ASP A 523 -18.68 -0.39 -5.76
CA ASP A 523 -18.73 0.90 -6.44
C ASP A 523 -19.02 0.75 -7.93
N GLY A 524 -18.33 -0.18 -8.61
CA GLY A 524 -18.62 -0.55 -10.00
C GLY A 524 -20.08 -0.99 -10.18
N ARG A 525 -20.56 -1.85 -9.30
CA ARG A 525 -21.93 -2.37 -9.38
C ARG A 525 -23.03 -1.36 -9.06
N PHE A 526 -22.81 -0.45 -8.11
CA PHE A 526 -23.89 0.34 -7.50
C PHE A 526 -23.77 1.86 -7.70
N ASN A 527 -22.61 2.36 -8.12
CA ASN A 527 -22.38 3.80 -8.30
C ASN A 527 -21.87 4.19 -9.70
N VAL A 528 -21.12 3.33 -10.38
CA VAL A 528 -20.39 3.67 -11.62
C VAL A 528 -21.01 2.90 -12.79
N TYR A 529 -21.64 3.58 -13.76
CA TYR A 529 -22.28 2.89 -14.89
C TYR A 529 -21.28 2.35 -15.92
N GLY A 530 -21.49 1.13 -16.42
CA GLY A 530 -20.64 0.55 -17.46
C GLY A 530 -19.40 -0.15 -16.89
N ASP A 531 -18.49 -0.56 -17.75
CA ASP A 531 -17.20 -1.10 -17.31
C ASP A 531 -16.26 0.02 -16.85
N TYR A 532 -15.14 -0.37 -16.26
CA TYR A 532 -14.08 0.54 -15.81
C TYR A 532 -13.72 1.64 -16.82
N ASP A 533 -13.58 1.28 -18.10
CA ASP A 533 -13.19 2.22 -19.16
C ASP A 533 -14.27 3.27 -19.45
N ALA A 534 -15.55 2.96 -19.18
CA ALA A 534 -16.66 3.89 -19.35
C ALA A 534 -16.48 5.14 -18.48
N GLY A 535 -16.02 4.99 -17.23
CA GLY A 535 -15.78 6.09 -16.29
C GLY A 535 -14.52 6.90 -16.58
N GLN A 536 -13.51 6.27 -17.18
CA GLN A 536 -12.19 6.85 -17.43
C GLN A 536 -12.17 7.95 -18.52
N VAL A 537 -13.31 8.23 -19.17
CA VAL A 537 -13.45 9.37 -20.09
C VAL A 537 -13.36 10.74 -19.39
N GLN A 538 -13.48 10.76 -18.06
CA GLN A 538 -13.23 11.93 -17.20
C GLN A 538 -12.39 11.52 -15.98
N PRO A 539 -11.62 12.43 -15.38
CA PRO A 539 -10.91 12.14 -14.14
C PRO A 539 -11.88 11.70 -13.02
N ILE A 540 -11.74 10.46 -12.58
CA ILE A 540 -12.58 9.83 -11.56
C ILE A 540 -11.76 9.13 -10.46
N ASP A 541 -10.45 8.98 -10.62
CA ASP A 541 -9.61 8.17 -9.73
C ASP A 541 -9.57 8.70 -8.28
N TRP A 542 -9.81 10.00 -8.07
CA TRP A 542 -10.00 10.57 -6.73
C TRP A 542 -11.18 9.95 -5.97
N TRP A 543 -12.25 9.62 -6.70
CA TRP A 543 -13.44 8.97 -6.19
C TRP A 543 -13.20 7.48 -6.04
N VAL A 544 -12.76 6.80 -7.10
CA VAL A 544 -12.60 5.33 -7.11
C VAL A 544 -11.72 4.88 -5.94
N GLU A 545 -10.52 5.44 -5.82
CA GLU A 545 -9.59 5.05 -4.77
C GLU A 545 -9.90 5.71 -3.43
N GLY A 546 -10.30 6.98 -3.46
CA GLY A 546 -10.66 7.69 -2.24
C GLY A 546 -11.86 7.08 -1.53
N PHE A 547 -12.84 6.56 -2.27
CA PHE A 547 -14.04 5.93 -1.74
C PHE A 547 -13.76 4.52 -1.25
N ALA A 548 -12.94 3.74 -1.96
CA ALA A 548 -12.45 2.46 -1.48
C ALA A 548 -11.67 2.58 -0.16
N GLU A 549 -10.79 3.58 -0.06
CA GLU A 549 -10.11 3.90 1.20
C GLU A 549 -11.10 4.35 2.28
N TYR A 550 -12.03 5.25 1.94
CA TYR A 550 -13.01 5.74 2.90
C TYR A 550 -13.84 4.60 3.48
N VAL A 551 -14.43 3.75 2.64
CA VAL A 551 -15.25 2.62 3.08
C VAL A 551 -14.41 1.63 3.89
N SER A 552 -13.22 1.26 3.41
CA SER A 552 -12.35 0.30 4.08
C SER A 552 -11.93 0.74 5.49
N TYR A 553 -11.39 1.95 5.64
CA TYR A 553 -10.94 2.45 6.95
C TYR A 553 -12.11 2.69 7.90
N SER A 554 -13.22 3.24 7.37
CA SER A 554 -14.43 3.52 8.15
C SER A 554 -15.10 2.25 8.68
N TYR A 555 -15.33 1.27 7.80
CA TYR A 555 -15.97 0.01 8.16
C TYR A 555 -15.15 -0.76 9.21
N ARG A 556 -13.83 -0.84 9.00
CA ARG A 556 -12.92 -1.51 9.93
C ARG A 556 -12.66 -0.72 11.21
N LYS A 557 -13.08 0.55 11.27
CA LYS A 557 -12.81 1.50 12.36
C LYS A 557 -11.31 1.67 12.63
N VAL A 558 -10.54 1.76 11.54
CA VAL A 558 -9.10 1.96 11.57
C VAL A 558 -8.81 3.42 11.21
N VAL A 559 -7.92 4.07 11.95
CA VAL A 559 -7.46 5.42 11.63
C VAL A 559 -6.52 5.37 10.43
N ASN A 560 -6.71 6.27 9.46
CA ASN A 560 -5.79 6.42 8.34
C ASN A 560 -4.69 7.43 8.70
N ASP A 561 -3.69 6.99 9.45
CA ASP A 561 -2.57 7.84 9.90
C ASP A 561 -1.79 8.47 8.73
N GLY A 562 -1.70 7.75 7.61
CA GLY A 562 -1.06 8.25 6.38
C GLY A 562 -1.81 9.45 5.80
N ALA A 563 -3.14 9.38 5.73
CA ALA A 563 -3.98 10.50 5.31
C ALA A 563 -3.86 11.70 6.26
N ILE A 564 -3.85 11.46 7.58
CA ILE A 564 -3.67 12.53 8.57
C ILE A 564 -2.29 13.20 8.43
N ALA A 565 -1.24 12.42 8.19
CA ALA A 565 0.10 12.93 7.99
C ALA A 565 0.18 13.83 6.74
N VAL A 566 -0.42 13.43 5.61
CA VAL A 566 -0.42 14.27 4.40
C VAL A 566 -1.33 15.49 4.52
N ALA A 567 -2.43 15.42 5.31
CA ALA A 567 -3.31 16.57 5.54
C ALA A 567 -2.54 17.78 6.10
N SER A 568 -1.57 17.55 6.99
CA SER A 568 -0.72 18.61 7.57
C SER A 568 0.15 19.36 6.55
N GLN A 569 0.29 18.84 5.33
CA GLN A 569 1.13 19.42 4.29
C GLN A 569 0.40 20.48 3.47
N HIS A 570 -0.95 20.50 3.49
CA HIS A 570 -1.76 21.44 2.70
C HIS A 570 -1.36 21.50 1.22
N ALA A 571 -0.98 20.34 0.65
CA ALA A 571 -0.32 20.28 -0.65
C ALA A 571 -1.27 20.50 -1.84
N TYR A 572 -2.57 20.29 -1.66
CA TYR A 572 -3.58 20.38 -2.72
C TYR A 572 -4.86 21.07 -2.24
N ARG A 573 -5.48 21.83 -3.15
CA ARG A 573 -6.87 22.29 -3.01
C ARG A 573 -7.83 21.18 -3.43
N LEU A 574 -9.05 21.18 -2.89
CA LEU A 574 -10.07 20.20 -3.25
C LEU A 574 -10.34 20.19 -4.76
N SER A 575 -10.44 21.36 -5.39
CA SER A 575 -10.69 21.51 -6.82
C SER A 575 -9.60 20.89 -7.71
N GLU A 576 -8.36 20.79 -7.22
CA GLU A 576 -7.25 20.11 -7.90
C GLU A 576 -7.34 18.59 -7.74
N LEU A 577 -7.83 18.11 -6.59
CA LEU A 577 -8.00 16.67 -6.34
C LEU A 577 -9.03 16.04 -7.27
N PHE A 578 -10.04 16.80 -7.73
CA PHE A 578 -10.96 16.33 -8.78
C PHE A 578 -10.29 16.07 -10.14
N ASP A 579 -9.03 16.45 -10.34
CA ASP A 579 -8.25 16.18 -11.56
C ASP A 579 -7.24 15.04 -11.38
N THR A 580 -7.35 14.28 -10.29
CA THR A 580 -6.47 13.14 -10.01
C THR A 580 -6.69 12.03 -11.02
N VAL A 581 -5.59 11.61 -11.64
CA VAL A 581 -5.51 10.46 -12.56
C VAL A 581 -4.27 9.63 -12.30
N TYR A 582 -4.33 8.30 -12.42
CA TYR A 582 -3.16 7.41 -12.20
C TYR A 582 -1.94 7.80 -13.04
N ALA A 583 -2.17 8.17 -14.30
CA ALA A 583 -1.10 8.41 -15.27
C ALA A 583 -0.14 9.56 -14.91
N THR A 584 -0.56 10.50 -14.06
CA THR A 584 0.25 11.69 -13.73
C THR A 584 0.26 12.06 -12.25
N SER A 585 -0.48 11.34 -11.41
CA SER A 585 -0.60 11.62 -9.98
C SER A 585 0.31 10.70 -9.18
N SER A 586 0.87 11.21 -8.08
CA SER A 586 1.57 10.36 -7.12
C SER A 586 0.57 9.42 -6.42
N GLN A 587 1.06 8.29 -5.90
CA GLN A 587 0.24 7.39 -5.08
C GLN A 587 -0.41 8.12 -3.90
N ASP A 588 0.32 9.04 -3.24
CA ASP A 588 -0.27 9.83 -2.16
C ASP A 588 -1.45 10.68 -2.64
N ARG A 589 -1.36 11.28 -3.83
CA ARG A 589 -2.47 12.06 -4.39
C ARG A 589 -3.67 11.17 -4.71
N VAL A 590 -3.44 9.97 -5.24
CA VAL A 590 -4.48 9.01 -5.58
C VAL A 590 -5.19 8.48 -4.33
N TYR A 591 -4.46 7.88 -3.40
CA TYR A 591 -5.07 7.14 -2.28
C TYR A 591 -5.34 8.02 -1.06
N ARG A 592 -4.31 8.71 -0.56
CA ARG A 592 -4.41 9.46 0.72
C ARG A 592 -5.17 10.77 0.55
N TRP A 593 -4.85 11.54 -0.48
CA TRP A 593 -5.60 12.76 -0.78
C TRP A 593 -6.97 12.46 -1.39
N GLY A 594 -7.12 11.39 -2.18
CA GLY A 594 -8.43 10.87 -2.59
C GLY A 594 -9.32 10.56 -1.39
N TYR A 595 -8.81 9.83 -0.39
CA TYR A 595 -9.51 9.56 0.87
C TYR A 595 -9.97 10.85 1.56
N LEU A 596 -9.09 11.85 1.69
CA LEU A 596 -9.42 13.12 2.33
C LEU A 596 -10.50 13.89 1.56
N ALA A 597 -10.41 13.93 0.23
CA ALA A 597 -11.41 14.57 -0.62
C ALA A 597 -12.78 13.89 -0.51
N VAL A 598 -12.83 12.56 -0.61
CA VAL A 598 -14.07 11.78 -0.48
C VAL A 598 -14.67 11.93 0.92
N ARG A 599 -13.85 11.80 1.97
CA ARG A 599 -14.28 11.99 3.35
C ARG A 599 -14.89 13.37 3.56
N TYR A 600 -14.20 14.43 3.14
CA TYR A 600 -14.70 15.79 3.24
C TYR A 600 -16.02 15.98 2.49
N MET A 601 -16.13 15.49 1.26
CA MET A 601 -17.36 15.60 0.47
C MET A 601 -18.52 14.81 1.10
N LEU A 602 -18.28 13.62 1.64
CA LEU A 602 -19.30 12.82 2.32
C LEU A 602 -19.76 13.44 3.64
N GLU A 603 -18.85 14.04 4.41
CA GLU A 603 -19.13 14.59 5.74
C GLU A 603 -19.67 16.02 5.69
N GLN A 604 -19.15 16.87 4.81
CA GLN A 604 -19.44 18.31 4.79
C GLN A 604 -20.40 18.72 3.65
N HIS A 605 -20.38 18.00 2.52
CA HIS A 605 -21.10 18.41 1.30
C HIS A 605 -21.88 17.26 0.65
N ARG A 606 -22.55 16.46 1.49
CA ARG A 606 -23.21 15.22 1.06
C ARG A 606 -24.18 15.40 -0.10
N SER A 607 -25.00 16.46 -0.09
CA SER A 607 -25.99 16.71 -1.14
C SER A 607 -25.36 16.94 -2.51
N ASP A 608 -24.22 17.63 -2.56
CA ASP A 608 -23.51 17.88 -3.82
C ASP A 608 -22.86 16.60 -4.33
N LEU A 609 -22.32 15.77 -3.43
CA LEU A 609 -21.79 14.46 -3.80
C LEU A 609 -22.89 13.50 -4.28
N ASP A 610 -24.06 13.49 -3.64
CA ASP A 610 -25.21 12.69 -4.10
C ASP A 610 -25.65 13.11 -5.52
N ALA A 611 -25.53 14.40 -5.86
CA ALA A 611 -25.79 14.89 -7.23
C ALA A 611 -24.73 14.40 -8.24
N VAL A 612 -23.46 14.31 -7.84
CA VAL A 612 -22.39 13.69 -8.65
C VAL A 612 -22.65 12.20 -8.84
N LEU A 613 -22.99 11.47 -7.78
CA LEU A 613 -23.27 10.02 -7.85
C LEU A 613 -24.48 9.70 -8.72
N ALA A 614 -25.51 10.55 -8.70
CA ALA A 614 -26.64 10.42 -9.62
C ALA A 614 -26.21 10.49 -11.10
N LYS A 615 -25.15 11.25 -11.42
CA LYS A 615 -24.57 11.32 -12.76
C LYS A 615 -23.71 10.12 -13.10
N TYR A 616 -22.86 9.65 -12.17
CA TYR A 616 -22.07 8.42 -12.36
C TYR A 616 -22.96 7.19 -12.59
N ARG A 617 -24.02 7.02 -11.80
CA ARG A 617 -25.00 5.91 -11.94
C ARG A 617 -25.76 5.91 -13.26
N ALA A 618 -25.86 7.08 -13.90
CA ALA A 618 -26.52 7.26 -15.19
C ALA A 618 -25.56 7.21 -16.38
N GLY A 619 -24.24 7.10 -16.16
CA GLY A 619 -23.22 7.22 -17.20
C GLY A 619 -23.08 8.62 -17.79
N ASP A 620 -23.58 9.66 -17.10
CA ASP A 620 -23.45 11.07 -17.53
C ASP A 620 -22.16 11.68 -16.99
N TRP A 621 -21.02 11.20 -17.49
CA TRP A 621 -19.68 11.60 -17.05
C TRP A 621 -19.41 13.09 -17.22
N ASN A 622 -19.89 13.68 -18.33
CA ASN A 622 -19.76 15.11 -18.59
C ASN A 622 -20.62 15.93 -17.62
N GLY A 623 -21.83 15.46 -17.30
CA GLY A 623 -22.68 16.08 -16.29
C GLY A 623 -22.06 16.03 -14.89
N ALA A 624 -21.49 14.88 -14.51
CA ALA A 624 -20.76 14.75 -13.24
C ALA A 624 -19.57 15.73 -13.18
N ARG A 625 -18.77 15.77 -14.26
CA ARG A 625 -17.63 16.67 -14.40
C ARG A 625 -18.05 18.14 -14.32
N ALA A 626 -19.18 18.51 -14.91
CA ALA A 626 -19.72 19.86 -14.82
C ALA A 626 -20.10 20.24 -13.37
N ILE A 627 -20.69 19.32 -12.60
CA ILE A 627 -20.97 19.56 -11.18
C ILE A 627 -19.66 19.78 -10.42
N LEU A 628 -18.65 18.91 -10.59
CA LEU A 628 -17.37 19.03 -9.90
C LEU A 628 -16.62 20.33 -10.24
N LYS A 629 -16.53 20.68 -11.53
CA LYS A 629 -15.67 21.79 -11.98
C LYS A 629 -16.38 23.14 -12.08
N THR A 630 -17.71 23.16 -12.21
CA THR A 630 -18.48 24.41 -12.40
C THR A 630 -19.41 24.69 -11.23
N THR A 631 -20.21 23.71 -10.81
CA THR A 631 -21.09 23.90 -9.66
C THR A 631 -20.23 24.02 -8.42
N ILE A 632 -19.54 22.97 -7.98
CA ILE A 632 -18.64 23.00 -6.83
C ILE A 632 -17.46 23.95 -7.11
N GLY A 633 -16.75 23.74 -8.22
CA GLY A 633 -15.65 24.60 -8.64
C GLY A 633 -14.60 24.76 -7.53
N THR A 634 -14.27 26.00 -7.19
CA THR A 634 -13.34 26.34 -6.10
C THR A 634 -14.04 26.75 -4.80
N ARG A 635 -15.38 26.61 -4.71
CA ARG A 635 -16.16 27.16 -3.59
C ARG A 635 -15.76 26.56 -2.24
N TYR A 636 -15.29 25.33 -2.24
CA TYR A 636 -14.93 24.58 -1.03
C TYR A 636 -13.43 24.52 -0.76
N ASP A 637 -12.58 25.14 -1.60
CA ASP A 637 -11.12 25.04 -1.44
C ASP A 637 -10.64 25.61 -0.10
N ALA A 638 -11.15 26.79 0.30
CA ALA A 638 -10.78 27.43 1.56
C ALA A 638 -11.33 26.69 2.79
N ASP A 639 -12.54 26.13 2.67
CA ASP A 639 -13.15 25.36 3.76
C ASP A 639 -12.48 24.00 3.93
N PHE A 640 -12.14 23.33 2.82
CA PHE A 640 -11.33 22.11 2.82
C PHE A 640 -9.97 22.34 3.48
N ASP A 641 -9.27 23.43 3.15
CA ASP A 641 -7.99 23.78 3.79
C ASP A 641 -8.13 23.96 5.32
N SER A 642 -9.19 24.61 5.77
CA SER A 642 -9.49 24.71 7.21
C SER A 642 -9.82 23.36 7.84
N TRP A 643 -10.56 22.50 7.12
CA TRP A 643 -10.87 21.14 7.57
C TRP A 643 -9.60 20.27 7.67
N LEU A 644 -8.65 20.39 6.74
CA LEU A 644 -7.35 19.71 6.80
C LEU A 644 -6.57 20.08 8.07
N THR A 645 -6.60 21.35 8.49
CA THR A 645 -5.97 21.79 9.74
C THR A 645 -6.53 21.03 10.95
N LYS A 646 -7.86 20.89 11.03
CA LYS A 646 -8.53 20.15 12.10
C LYS A 646 -8.24 18.65 12.02
N CYS A 647 -8.23 18.11 10.81
CA CYS A 647 -7.90 16.72 10.53
C CYS A 647 -6.49 16.37 11.05
N ALA A 648 -5.49 17.18 10.68
CA ALA A 648 -4.11 17.05 11.14
C ALA A 648 -3.95 17.24 12.66
N ALA A 649 -4.82 18.04 13.29
CA ALA A 649 -4.87 18.22 14.74
C ALA A 649 -5.56 17.07 15.49
N GLY A 650 -6.00 16.02 14.79
CA GLY A 650 -6.51 14.77 15.38
C GLY A 650 -8.02 14.54 15.21
N ALA A 651 -8.79 15.48 14.64
CA ALA A 651 -10.23 15.28 14.44
C ALA A 651 -10.52 14.04 13.58
N CYS A 652 -9.70 13.81 12.56
CA CYS A 652 -9.80 12.64 11.69
C CYS A 652 -9.44 11.30 12.36
N ALA A 653 -8.78 11.33 13.53
CA ALA A 653 -8.40 10.14 14.29
C ALA A 653 -9.46 9.75 15.34
N THR A 654 -10.17 10.72 15.90
CA THR A 654 -11.17 10.49 16.96
C THR A 654 -12.58 10.27 16.42
N ASP A 655 -12.90 10.86 15.27
CA ASP A 655 -14.16 10.63 14.60
C ASP A 655 -14.08 9.28 13.89
N THR A 656 -14.79 8.27 14.39
CA THR A 656 -14.97 7.01 13.66
C THR A 656 -15.70 7.35 12.36
N PRO A 657 -15.02 7.36 11.20
CA PRO A 657 -15.70 7.66 9.95
C PRO A 657 -16.59 6.46 9.62
N GLY A 658 -17.79 6.69 9.06
CA GLY A 658 -18.66 5.59 8.62
C GLY A 658 -20.08 5.56 9.16
N GLN A 659 -20.53 6.58 9.87
CA GLN A 659 -21.94 6.93 9.82
C GLN A 659 -21.98 8.35 9.28
N PRO A 660 -22.77 8.64 8.22
CA PRO A 660 -23.12 10.03 7.95
C PRO A 660 -23.58 10.62 9.29
N GLN A 661 -22.83 11.58 9.82
CA GLN A 661 -23.40 12.45 10.84
C GLN A 661 -24.49 13.18 10.07
N LEU A 662 -25.73 12.70 10.19
CA LEU A 662 -26.87 13.50 9.78
C LEU A 662 -26.69 14.87 10.45
N PRO A 663 -26.94 15.98 9.75
CA PRO A 663 -26.81 17.29 10.36
C PRO A 663 -27.68 17.36 11.61
N GLU A 664 -27.22 18.09 12.64
CA GLU A 664 -28.05 18.37 13.81
C GLU A 664 -29.35 19.03 13.34
N CYS A 665 -30.52 18.58 13.82
CA CYS A 665 -31.77 19.08 13.24
C CYS A 665 -31.89 20.61 13.45
N ALA A 666 -32.25 21.34 12.40
CA ALA A 666 -32.22 22.81 12.42
C ALA A 666 -33.28 23.47 13.31
N GLY A 667 -34.25 22.70 13.83
CA GLY A 667 -35.31 23.22 14.70
C GLY A 667 -34.79 23.65 16.06
N ASN A 668 -35.24 24.82 16.54
CA ASN A 668 -34.89 25.34 17.87
C ASN A 668 -35.44 24.49 19.03
N ASP A 669 -36.53 23.74 18.80
CA ASP A 669 -37.01 22.75 19.77
C ASP A 669 -36.15 21.50 19.67
N VAL A 670 -35.42 21.19 20.74
CA VAL A 670 -34.55 20.02 20.86
C VAL A 670 -35.29 18.68 20.75
N ARG A 671 -36.63 18.71 20.87
CA ARG A 671 -37.49 17.52 20.72
C ARG A 671 -37.98 17.35 19.27
N LEU A 672 -37.86 18.37 18.43
CA LEU A 672 -38.29 18.27 17.04
C LEU A 672 -37.26 17.46 16.24
N LEU A 673 -37.73 16.40 15.59
CA LEU A 673 -37.01 15.65 14.56
C LEU A 673 -37.50 16.08 13.17
N SER A 674 -36.57 16.13 12.22
CA SER A 674 -36.79 16.49 10.81
C SER A 674 -36.28 15.37 9.90
N ALA A 675 -36.49 15.49 8.59
CA ALA A 675 -35.98 14.50 7.64
C ALA A 675 -34.45 14.49 7.69
N ASP A 676 -33.87 13.30 7.78
CA ASP A 676 -32.43 13.04 7.67
C ASP A 676 -31.56 13.91 8.58
N CYS A 677 -31.91 13.99 9.88
CA CYS A 677 -31.17 14.75 10.88
C CYS A 677 -30.88 13.95 12.16
N VAL A 678 -29.97 14.46 13.00
CA VAL A 678 -29.65 13.91 14.33
C VAL A 678 -30.00 14.88 15.44
N ARG A 679 -30.37 14.33 16.60
CA ARG A 679 -30.33 14.99 17.90
C ARG A 679 -29.21 14.39 18.74
N GLY A 680 -28.11 15.12 18.90
CA GLY A 680 -26.97 14.69 19.71
C GLY A 680 -27.14 14.98 21.20
N ASN A 681 -26.28 14.37 22.03
CA ASN A 681 -26.16 14.63 23.46
C ASN A 681 -27.46 14.45 24.27
N VAL A 682 -28.32 13.53 23.84
CA VAL A 682 -29.57 13.22 24.53
C VAL A 682 -29.26 12.49 25.84
N ALA A 683 -29.94 12.90 26.91
CA ALA A 683 -29.79 12.32 28.23
C ALA A 683 -31.14 12.24 28.95
N ALA A 684 -31.32 11.22 29.79
CA ALA A 684 -32.42 11.12 30.73
C ALA A 684 -32.02 10.28 31.94
N THR A 685 -32.52 10.64 33.13
CA THR A 685 -32.30 9.89 34.37
C THR A 685 -33.20 8.66 34.44
N THR A 686 -32.75 7.59 35.11
CA THR A 686 -33.51 6.33 35.25
C THR A 686 -34.98 6.57 35.55
N GLY A 687 -35.87 5.92 34.81
CA GLY A 687 -37.33 6.05 34.93
C GLY A 687 -37.94 7.27 34.23
N ASN A 688 -37.14 8.13 33.58
CA ASN A 688 -37.61 9.31 32.83
C ASN A 688 -37.48 9.10 31.32
N TYR A 689 -37.94 10.10 30.55
CA TYR A 689 -38.01 10.04 29.10
C TYR A 689 -37.31 11.24 28.45
N ALA A 690 -36.66 10.99 27.31
CA ALA A 690 -36.39 12.01 26.31
C ALA A 690 -37.46 11.91 25.21
N HIS A 691 -38.18 13.01 24.96
CA HIS A 691 -39.33 13.02 24.05
C HIS A 691 -38.97 13.63 22.71
N PHE A 692 -39.50 13.06 21.62
CA PHE A 692 -39.29 13.53 20.26
C PHE A 692 -40.58 13.53 19.45
N TYR A 693 -40.73 14.52 18.58
CA TYR A 693 -41.88 14.59 17.69
C TYR A 693 -41.44 14.97 16.28
N LEU A 694 -42.16 14.45 15.28
CA LEU A 694 -41.78 14.54 13.88
C LEU A 694 -43.01 14.88 13.05
N LEU A 695 -42.94 15.93 12.23
CA LEU A 695 -43.99 16.25 11.26
C LEU A 695 -43.86 15.31 10.08
N VAL A 696 -44.90 14.56 9.76
CA VAL A 696 -44.88 13.60 8.64
C VAL A 696 -45.29 14.31 7.35
N PRO A 697 -44.38 14.53 6.38
CA PRO A 697 -44.71 15.13 5.10
C PRO A 697 -45.71 14.29 4.30
N ALA A 698 -46.42 14.93 3.37
CA ALA A 698 -47.26 14.20 2.43
C ALA A 698 -46.38 13.29 1.55
N GLY A 699 -46.80 12.03 1.37
CA GLY A 699 -46.09 11.06 0.53
C GLY A 699 -45.04 10.20 1.25
N THR A 700 -44.79 10.42 2.54
CA THR A 700 -43.88 9.59 3.35
C THR A 700 -44.43 8.17 3.48
N LYS A 701 -43.65 7.19 3.00
CA LYS A 701 -44.01 5.76 3.04
C LYS A 701 -43.51 5.07 4.31
N GLN A 702 -42.45 5.60 4.90
CA GLN A 702 -41.78 5.01 6.05
C GLN A 702 -41.12 6.11 6.88
N ILE A 703 -41.06 5.92 8.20
CA ILE A 703 -40.16 6.69 9.07
C ILE A 703 -39.31 5.66 9.81
N LYS A 704 -38.00 5.88 9.84
CA LYS A 704 -37.08 5.09 10.64
C LYS A 704 -36.41 5.98 11.67
N VAL A 705 -36.50 5.61 12.93
CA VAL A 705 -35.84 6.29 14.05
C VAL A 705 -34.87 5.33 14.70
N THR A 706 -33.62 5.78 14.87
CA THR A 706 -32.55 4.99 15.47
C THR A 706 -31.93 5.76 16.62
N SER A 707 -31.65 5.10 17.75
CA SER A 707 -30.78 5.63 18.80
C SER A 707 -29.47 4.85 18.85
N LYS A 708 -28.36 5.52 19.18
CA LYS A 708 -27.05 4.87 19.37
C LYS A 708 -26.09 5.73 20.18
N GLY A 709 -25.01 5.10 20.64
CA GLY A 709 -23.91 5.77 21.35
C GLY A 709 -24.25 6.09 22.81
N GLY A 710 -23.42 6.93 23.43
CA GLY A 710 -23.58 7.31 24.84
C GLY A 710 -23.35 6.17 25.83
N THR A 711 -23.74 6.42 27.08
CA THR A 711 -23.73 5.45 28.20
C THR A 711 -25.15 5.18 28.67
N GLY A 712 -25.41 4.07 29.38
CA GLY A 712 -26.73 3.73 29.91
C GLY A 712 -27.57 2.89 28.95
N ASN A 713 -28.89 2.86 29.17
CA ASN A 713 -29.83 2.11 28.35
C ASN A 713 -31.15 2.91 28.21
N GLY A 714 -31.42 3.35 26.99
CA GLY A 714 -32.63 4.04 26.58
C GLY A 714 -33.43 3.23 25.58
N ASP A 715 -34.58 2.70 26.01
CA ASP A 715 -35.52 1.96 25.16
C ASP A 715 -36.35 2.93 24.30
N LEU A 716 -36.53 2.63 23.00
CA LEU A 716 -37.22 3.51 22.05
C LEU A 716 -38.69 3.12 21.88
N TYR A 717 -39.59 4.09 21.98
CA TYR A 717 -41.04 3.92 21.88
C TYR A 717 -41.65 4.84 20.82
N TYR A 718 -42.74 4.41 20.19
CA TYR A 718 -43.50 5.18 19.20
C TYR A 718 -45.00 5.20 19.50
N ASN A 719 -45.64 6.35 19.28
CA ASN A 719 -47.08 6.53 19.35
C ASN A 719 -47.54 7.60 18.33
N PRO A 720 -48.57 7.32 17.50
CA PRO A 720 -49.00 8.22 16.42
C PRO A 720 -49.74 9.48 16.90
N THR A 721 -50.28 9.51 18.13
CA THR A 721 -51.23 10.57 18.54
C THR A 721 -50.83 11.34 19.80
N SER A 722 -49.94 10.79 20.63
CA SER A 722 -49.49 11.41 21.88
C SER A 722 -48.06 10.97 22.18
N TRP A 723 -47.39 11.61 23.15
CA TRP A 723 -46.09 11.12 23.65
C TRP A 723 -46.15 9.62 23.96
N ALA A 724 -45.09 8.91 23.54
CA ALA A 724 -44.99 7.48 23.78
C ALA A 724 -44.49 7.25 25.22
N TYR A 725 -45.20 6.43 25.97
CA TYR A 725 -44.81 6.02 27.33
C TYR A 725 -44.73 4.49 27.40
N THR A 726 -44.07 3.94 28.42
CA THR A 726 -43.97 2.49 28.63
C THR A 726 -45.34 1.81 28.81
N ASN A 727 -46.39 2.57 29.16
CA ASN A 727 -47.77 2.10 29.28
C ASN A 727 -48.70 2.64 28.16
N ALA A 728 -48.19 3.41 27.20
CA ALA A 728 -48.98 4.03 26.13
C ALA A 728 -48.13 4.20 24.85
N TYR A 729 -48.00 3.12 24.08
CA TYR A 729 -47.24 3.07 22.82
C TYR A 729 -47.88 2.10 21.82
N VAL A 730 -47.52 2.23 20.54
CA VAL A 730 -47.94 1.30 19.47
C VAL A 730 -46.83 0.30 19.15
N THR A 731 -45.57 0.76 19.07
CA THR A 731 -44.41 -0.12 18.90
C THR A 731 -43.23 0.38 19.72
N ARG A 732 -42.29 -0.52 20.02
CA ARG A 732 -41.07 -0.23 20.76
C ARG A 732 -39.90 -1.10 20.29
N SER A 733 -38.69 -0.61 20.49
CA SER A 733 -37.43 -1.33 20.40
C SER A 733 -36.78 -1.24 21.79
N ALA A 734 -36.35 -2.38 22.32
CA ALA A 734 -35.76 -2.46 23.66
C ALA A 734 -34.66 -3.55 23.68
N GLY A 735 -33.43 -3.12 23.86
CA GLY A 735 -32.21 -3.91 23.89
C GLY A 735 -31.42 -3.71 25.19
N PRO A 736 -30.23 -4.31 25.30
CA PRO A 736 -29.39 -4.19 26.50
C PRO A 736 -28.69 -2.83 26.62
N ASP A 737 -28.64 -2.01 25.57
CA ASP A 737 -27.90 -0.76 25.46
C ASP A 737 -28.74 0.35 24.79
N ASN A 738 -28.13 1.40 24.25
CA ASN A 738 -28.83 2.50 23.58
C ASN A 738 -29.08 2.24 22.07
N ALA A 739 -28.76 1.04 21.55
CA ALA A 739 -28.81 0.74 20.11
C ALA A 739 -30.21 0.27 19.68
N GLU A 740 -31.15 1.21 19.58
CA GLU A 740 -32.54 0.93 19.23
C GLU A 740 -32.88 1.33 17.81
N THR A 741 -33.79 0.61 17.15
CA THR A 741 -34.31 1.00 15.84
C THR A 741 -35.79 0.68 15.71
N LEU A 742 -36.56 1.69 15.32
CA LEU A 742 -37.99 1.56 15.02
C LEU A 742 -38.27 2.00 13.59
N THR A 743 -39.00 1.16 12.87
CA THR A 743 -39.49 1.45 11.52
C THR A 743 -41.02 1.52 11.53
N VAL A 744 -41.57 2.68 11.19
CA VAL A 744 -43.01 2.95 11.08
C VAL A 744 -43.37 2.99 9.60
N THR A 745 -44.14 2.01 9.13
CA THR A 745 -44.63 1.97 7.76
C THR A 745 -46.00 2.65 7.65
N ASN A 746 -46.21 3.39 6.55
CA ASN A 746 -47.43 4.17 6.29
C ASN A 746 -47.85 5.08 7.48
N PRO A 747 -46.97 6.00 7.92
CA PRO A 747 -47.27 6.88 9.04
C PRO A 747 -48.44 7.84 8.72
N PRO A 748 -49.16 8.34 9.74
CA PRO A 748 -50.19 9.37 9.55
C PRO A 748 -49.58 10.63 8.90
N VAL A 749 -49.91 10.88 7.63
CA VAL A 749 -49.41 12.05 6.88
C VAL A 749 -50.14 13.33 7.28
N GLY A 750 -49.44 14.47 7.22
CA GLY A 750 -50.03 15.78 7.49
C GLY A 750 -50.22 16.11 8.98
N GLY A 751 -49.66 15.29 9.88
CA GLY A 751 -49.69 15.49 11.33
C GLY A 751 -48.35 15.19 11.99
N TYR A 752 -48.25 15.50 13.28
CA TYR A 752 -47.10 15.12 14.09
C TYR A 752 -47.28 13.73 14.67
N VAL A 753 -46.20 12.95 14.66
CA VAL A 753 -46.08 11.68 15.38
C VAL A 753 -45.03 11.79 16.48
N PHE A 754 -45.07 10.88 17.45
CA PHE A 754 -44.30 11.01 18.68
C PHE A 754 -43.46 9.77 18.98
N PHE A 755 -42.24 10.02 19.41
CA PHE A 755 -41.27 9.03 19.86
C PHE A 755 -40.76 9.39 21.25
N SER A 756 -40.32 8.40 22.02
CA SER A 756 -39.67 8.64 23.30
C SER A 756 -38.55 7.64 23.54
N LEU A 757 -37.45 8.08 24.14
CA LEU A 757 -36.42 7.23 24.68
C LEU A 757 -36.61 7.13 26.20
N TYR A 758 -36.98 5.96 26.69
CA TYR A 758 -37.21 5.68 28.10
C TYR A 758 -35.92 5.18 28.76
N ALA A 759 -35.46 5.87 29.81
CA ALA A 759 -34.25 5.51 30.52
C ALA A 759 -34.48 4.30 31.45
N GLN A 760 -34.41 3.09 30.90
CA GLN A 760 -34.38 1.85 31.67
C GLN A 760 -33.17 1.85 32.63
N GLN A 761 -32.04 2.41 32.16
CA GLN A 761 -30.94 2.89 32.98
C GLN A 761 -30.63 4.33 32.55
N GLY A 762 -30.40 5.24 33.50
CA GLY A 762 -30.03 6.63 33.20
C GLY A 762 -28.93 6.70 32.14
N PHE A 763 -29.19 7.45 31.06
CA PHE A 763 -28.32 7.53 29.89
C PHE A 763 -27.90 8.97 29.60
N SER A 764 -26.77 9.12 28.91
CA SER A 764 -26.22 10.41 28.49
C SER A 764 -25.37 10.25 27.23
N GLY A 765 -25.28 11.29 26.41
CA GLY A 765 -24.50 11.29 25.17
C GLY A 765 -25.11 10.47 24.03
N VAL A 766 -26.39 10.13 24.11
CA VAL A 766 -27.08 9.34 23.08
C VAL A 766 -27.39 10.21 21.87
N SER A 767 -27.25 9.66 20.67
CA SER A 767 -27.69 10.27 19.42
C SER A 767 -28.98 9.62 18.95
N VAL A 768 -29.97 10.44 18.56
CA VAL A 768 -31.25 9.98 17.99
C VAL A 768 -31.38 10.51 16.57
N THR A 769 -31.50 9.62 15.58
CA THR A 769 -31.61 9.97 14.16
C THR A 769 -33.00 9.66 13.62
N SER A 770 -33.46 10.44 12.65
CA SER A 770 -34.68 10.17 11.88
C SER A 770 -34.41 10.19 10.37
N GLU A 771 -34.89 9.15 9.69
CA GLU A 771 -34.84 8.93 8.23
C GLU A 771 -36.29 8.78 7.72
N MET A 772 -36.66 9.36 6.57
CA MET A 772 -38.05 9.40 6.07
C MET A 772 -38.20 9.07 4.59
#